data_AF-F0Z761-F1
#
_entry.id   AF-F0Z761-F1
#
_cell.length_a   1.000
_cell.length_b   1.000
_cell.length_c   1.000
_cell.angle_alpha   90.00
_cell.angle_beta   90.00
_cell.angle_gamma   90.00
#
_symmetry.space_group_name_H-M   'P 1'
#
loop_
_entity.id
_entity.type
_entity.pdbx_description
1 polymer ?
#
loop_
_entity_poly.entity_id
_entity_poly.type
_entity_poly.pdbx_seq_one_letter_code
_entity_poly.pdbx_strand_id
1 'polypeptide(L)'
;MDSKKYYGSAASACVLDGTTNKTECGYQVYSINRCLFLPYNVTFLNKPSTKGGFMNVTGEFMRFGTGDLKVARFKSKDFYQNVTVAGEYDDPNYNPNFLSITIPRGYGKFIFCLDCDERVCYDLSFQSPSISSVYYNTTNQHLTIKGDNFYNTIYGARERTIVFVYINGSLLNESDITSIDYEEMVLKYSSIYTQELNISIIIDTLYTNNTIQIPPYPTSYSTNATKYNEGIVEITGTQLLSQKDQNDLKITIYGKLCNIIPPSNLTNIKCRLPKGVDNNQNTIQVCVNNICSINNLIYEYAKPVISSVKQNSSIFTIQGKYHGSYNDNSTQVIVTYDGNIKQVILPLSIQTDETESVFKIPFFCGSAIVQLVVNGLKSNEYTINANSNVEIISPPSTDSKTPLIVLLSYYDCKYYKSNTFNPLLKIQNSKSIGTKANNTYYFNAIPGTGTKQATITFANKNVTIEYSYAKPKVLKHNVEYNDPINTVILYGANFGTNSSLCNITYNGIEKECQVIDHYQIKFKVESIEISSNISITIDGIISDSYIMELVKCKLINEQLYPTSFGCLESEPVVNYYCDGLKTYSSKTDPNKLLSATFKDEVTMIDFQGNNISVHIKEGVSSSTLKLFLNGIFSKSNQINRKESIVYNSKIQYDEQQNLINLDITGFNFGEPYDIGLPTVYNTNFANKNCSMLYHGTKYNKNCTIDIITCQLTLPHNFNKDLILEDKESSNTTLTIPFTLKLGNNTIYSSFNNIEHLAAKDNKKKTKTIALATTLSIGLTLLFAGSEKI
;
A
#
# COMPACT_ATOMS: atom_id res chain seq x y z
N MET A 1 -54.76 -74.62 -14.04
CA MET A 1 -55.48 -74.92 -15.30
C MET A 1 -54.45 -74.98 -16.40
N ASP A 2 -54.42 -76.06 -17.16
CA ASP A 2 -53.47 -76.27 -18.25
C ASP A 2 -53.81 -75.31 -19.40
N SER A 3 -53.19 -74.13 -19.38
CA SER A 3 -53.64 -72.94 -20.10
C SER A 3 -53.60 -73.16 -21.63
N LYS A 4 -52.75 -74.07 -22.12
CA LYS A 4 -52.61 -74.47 -23.54
C LYS A 4 -53.93 -74.81 -24.24
N LYS A 5 -54.92 -75.40 -23.52
CA LYS A 5 -56.23 -75.75 -24.10
C LYS A 5 -57.06 -74.56 -24.57
N TYR A 6 -56.83 -73.38 -24.01
CA TYR A 6 -57.63 -72.21 -24.35
C TYR A 6 -57.05 -71.43 -25.51
N TYR A 7 -55.76 -71.54 -25.83
CA TYR A 7 -55.07 -70.68 -26.81
C TYR A 7 -55.23 -71.10 -28.28
N GLY A 8 -56.09 -72.07 -28.61
CA GLY A 8 -56.35 -72.49 -30.00
C GLY A 8 -56.82 -71.35 -30.92
N SER A 9 -56.45 -71.41 -32.20
CA SER A 9 -57.08 -70.60 -33.25
C SER A 9 -58.59 -70.87 -33.26
N ALA A 10 -59.42 -69.84 -33.39
CA ALA A 10 -60.86 -70.03 -33.60
C ALA A 10 -61.15 -70.90 -34.85
N ALA A 11 -60.20 -70.99 -35.78
CA ALA A 11 -60.28 -71.82 -36.97
C ALA A 11 -60.28 -73.34 -36.71
N SER A 12 -59.95 -73.80 -35.50
CA SER A 12 -60.04 -75.22 -35.11
C SER A 12 -61.00 -75.47 -33.94
N ALA A 13 -61.72 -74.44 -33.49
CA ALA A 13 -62.75 -74.60 -32.47
C ALA A 13 -63.93 -75.41 -33.04
N CYS A 14 -64.42 -76.35 -32.24
CA CYS A 14 -65.66 -77.04 -32.53
C CYS A 14 -66.78 -76.41 -31.70
N VAL A 15 -67.80 -75.92 -32.37
CA VAL A 15 -68.99 -75.37 -31.71
C VAL A 15 -70.11 -76.41 -31.75
N LEU A 16 -70.83 -76.51 -30.64
CA LEU A 16 -72.09 -77.26 -30.62
C LEU A 16 -73.17 -76.33 -31.16
N ASP A 17 -73.68 -76.61 -32.36
CA ASP A 17 -74.85 -75.90 -32.86
C ASP A 17 -76.06 -76.28 -31.99
N GLY A 18 -76.56 -75.31 -31.20
CA GLY A 18 -77.66 -75.53 -30.26
C GLY A 18 -78.98 -75.91 -30.94
N THR A 19 -79.09 -75.74 -32.25
CA THR A 19 -80.27 -76.08 -33.06
C THR A 19 -80.21 -77.51 -33.58
N THR A 20 -79.04 -77.95 -34.03
CA THR A 20 -78.85 -79.29 -34.62
C THR A 20 -78.19 -80.29 -33.66
N ASN A 21 -77.71 -79.82 -32.51
CA ASN A 21 -76.96 -80.55 -31.49
C ASN A 21 -75.71 -81.27 -32.04
N LYS A 22 -75.18 -80.79 -33.18
CA LYS A 22 -73.98 -81.32 -33.81
C LYS A 22 -72.78 -80.47 -33.44
N THR A 23 -71.67 -81.15 -33.22
CA THR A 23 -70.37 -80.51 -33.05
C THR A 23 -69.80 -80.22 -34.43
N GLU A 24 -69.75 -78.95 -34.80
CA GLU A 24 -69.18 -78.49 -36.06
C GLU A 24 -67.81 -77.87 -35.80
N CYS A 25 -66.77 -78.48 -36.37
CA CYS A 25 -65.39 -78.02 -36.26
C CYS A 25 -64.99 -77.20 -37.49
N GLY A 26 -64.16 -76.16 -37.30
CA GLY A 26 -63.69 -75.31 -38.40
C GLY A 26 -64.65 -74.17 -38.77
N TYR A 27 -65.59 -73.84 -37.87
CA TYR A 27 -66.64 -72.86 -38.11
C TYR A 27 -66.09 -71.42 -37.98
N GLN A 28 -65.93 -70.71 -39.11
CA GLN A 28 -65.47 -69.32 -39.15
C GLN A 28 -66.66 -68.35 -39.14
N VAL A 29 -67.15 -67.97 -37.96
CA VAL A 29 -68.18 -66.93 -37.83
C VAL A 29 -67.72 -65.82 -36.90
N TYR A 30 -67.95 -64.58 -37.34
CA TYR A 30 -67.57 -63.34 -36.64
C TYR A 30 -68.09 -63.26 -35.18
N SER A 31 -69.16 -63.97 -34.83
CA SER A 31 -69.71 -64.08 -33.47
C SER A 31 -68.92 -65.03 -32.55
N ILE A 32 -68.30 -66.10 -33.07
CA ILE A 32 -67.44 -67.01 -32.29
C ILE A 32 -66.14 -66.32 -31.91
N ASN A 33 -65.63 -65.45 -32.79
CA ASN A 33 -64.46 -64.60 -32.53
C ASN A 33 -64.64 -63.72 -31.28
N ARG A 34 -65.90 -63.41 -30.90
CA ARG A 34 -66.24 -62.62 -29.71
C ARG A 34 -66.38 -63.44 -28.42
N CYS A 35 -66.34 -64.77 -28.50
CA CYS A 35 -66.51 -65.66 -27.36
C CYS A 35 -65.17 -66.04 -26.69
N LEU A 36 -64.05 -65.54 -27.22
CA LEU A 36 -62.71 -65.75 -26.65
C LEU A 36 -62.41 -64.71 -25.56
N PHE A 37 -61.62 -65.12 -24.56
CA PHE A 37 -61.13 -64.20 -23.54
C PHE A 37 -60.31 -63.08 -24.16
N LEU A 38 -60.62 -61.83 -23.80
CA LEU A 38 -59.83 -60.66 -24.17
C LEU A 38 -58.48 -60.70 -23.45
N PRO A 39 -57.40 -60.20 -24.09
CA PRO A 39 -56.13 -59.99 -23.41
C PRO A 39 -56.32 -59.12 -22.16
N TYR A 40 -55.72 -59.51 -21.04
CA TYR A 40 -55.76 -58.74 -19.79
C TYR A 40 -54.39 -58.75 -19.10
N ASN A 41 -54.17 -57.78 -18.20
CA ASN A 41 -52.87 -57.51 -17.57
C ASN A 41 -51.73 -57.30 -18.58
N VAL A 42 -52.04 -56.74 -19.75
CA VAL A 42 -51.07 -56.52 -20.81
C VAL A 42 -50.08 -55.43 -20.41
N THR A 43 -48.79 -55.76 -20.43
CA THR A 43 -47.67 -54.88 -20.07
C THR A 43 -46.58 -54.95 -21.13
N PHE A 44 -46.18 -53.79 -21.62
CA PHE A 44 -45.08 -53.64 -22.57
C PHE A 44 -43.78 -53.40 -21.80
N LEU A 45 -42.81 -54.32 -21.93
CA LEU A 45 -41.61 -54.34 -21.11
C LEU A 45 -40.55 -53.33 -21.57
N ASN A 46 -40.58 -52.95 -22.84
CA ASN A 46 -39.67 -51.98 -23.42
C ASN A 46 -40.39 -51.14 -24.48
N LYS A 47 -39.89 -49.93 -24.70
CA LYS A 47 -40.27 -49.12 -25.85
C LYS A 47 -39.34 -49.43 -27.02
N PRO A 48 -39.85 -49.55 -28.26
CA PRO A 48 -39.02 -49.74 -29.43
C PRO A 48 -38.19 -48.47 -29.72
N SER A 49 -36.97 -48.63 -30.22
CA SER A 49 -36.19 -47.52 -30.78
C SER A 49 -36.79 -47.06 -32.09
N THR A 50 -36.48 -45.85 -32.56
CA THR A 50 -37.03 -45.35 -33.82
C THR A 50 -36.55 -46.14 -35.05
N LYS A 51 -35.42 -46.87 -34.93
CA LYS A 51 -34.95 -47.87 -35.94
C LYS A 51 -35.90 -49.06 -36.09
N GLY A 52 -36.86 -49.21 -35.19
CA GLY A 52 -37.64 -50.43 -35.03
C GLY A 52 -36.87 -51.47 -34.21
N GLY A 53 -37.48 -52.63 -34.01
CA GLY A 53 -36.89 -53.72 -33.24
C GLY A 53 -37.91 -54.49 -32.43
N PHE A 54 -37.43 -55.33 -31.52
CA PHE A 54 -38.29 -56.19 -30.72
C PHE A 54 -38.88 -55.46 -29.52
N MET A 55 -40.20 -55.56 -29.38
CA MET A 55 -40.94 -55.14 -28.20
C MET A 55 -41.49 -56.40 -27.51
N ASN A 56 -41.08 -56.60 -26.26
CA ASN A 56 -41.57 -57.71 -25.46
C ASN A 56 -42.84 -57.30 -24.73
N VAL A 57 -43.86 -58.12 -24.83
CA VAL A 57 -45.19 -57.90 -24.26
C VAL A 57 -45.53 -59.09 -23.38
N THR A 58 -46.04 -58.80 -22.19
CA THR A 58 -46.52 -59.79 -21.23
C THR A 58 -47.98 -59.55 -20.92
N GLY A 59 -48.69 -60.58 -20.51
CA GLY A 59 -50.12 -60.51 -20.27
C GLY A 59 -50.74 -61.89 -20.30
N GLU A 60 -52.04 -61.97 -20.09
CA GLU A 60 -52.78 -63.22 -20.09
C GLU A 60 -53.79 -63.22 -21.26
N PHE A 61 -53.91 -64.37 -21.94
CA PHE A 61 -54.72 -64.52 -23.16
C PHE A 61 -54.36 -63.55 -24.30
N MET A 62 -53.09 -63.17 -24.43
CA MET A 62 -52.64 -62.34 -25.56
C MET A 62 -52.72 -63.13 -26.86
N ARG A 63 -53.74 -62.86 -27.68
CA ARG A 63 -53.93 -63.47 -29.00
C ARG A 63 -53.94 -62.39 -30.07
N PHE A 64 -53.44 -62.73 -31.25
CA PHE A 64 -53.40 -61.82 -32.37
C PHE A 64 -54.41 -62.16 -33.46
N GLY A 65 -55.54 -61.46 -33.42
CA GLY A 65 -56.53 -61.43 -34.49
C GLY A 65 -57.25 -62.75 -34.82
N THR A 66 -58.19 -62.64 -35.76
CA THR A 66 -59.00 -63.75 -36.26
C THR A 66 -58.43 -64.19 -37.59
N GLY A 67 -57.52 -65.15 -37.57
CA GLY A 67 -56.80 -65.60 -38.76
C GLY A 67 -55.39 -66.07 -38.41
N ASP A 68 -54.39 -65.51 -39.09
CA ASP A 68 -52.98 -65.75 -38.79
C ASP A 68 -52.64 -65.19 -37.39
N LEU A 69 -52.45 -66.10 -36.43
CA LEU A 69 -52.15 -65.82 -35.02
C LEU A 69 -50.82 -65.06 -34.81
N LYS A 70 -50.08 -64.78 -35.89
CA LYS A 70 -48.83 -64.01 -35.86
C LYS A 70 -49.00 -62.55 -36.25
N VAL A 71 -50.21 -62.06 -36.50
CA VAL A 71 -50.40 -60.71 -37.05
C VAL A 71 -51.06 -59.75 -36.05
N ALA A 72 -50.27 -58.80 -35.54
CA ALA A 72 -50.79 -57.65 -34.78
C ALA A 72 -50.99 -56.45 -35.70
N ARG A 73 -51.80 -55.47 -35.30
CA ARG A 73 -51.99 -54.23 -36.07
C ARG A 73 -51.25 -53.08 -35.42
N PHE A 74 -50.38 -52.44 -36.19
CA PHE A 74 -49.66 -51.23 -35.82
C PHE A 74 -50.24 -50.04 -36.58
N LYS A 75 -50.64 -49.00 -35.84
CA LYS A 75 -51.20 -47.76 -36.37
C LYS A 75 -50.42 -46.57 -35.84
N SER A 76 -49.56 -45.99 -36.66
CA SER A 76 -48.99 -44.67 -36.42
C SER A 76 -49.60 -43.65 -37.38
N LYS A 77 -49.19 -42.38 -37.25
CA LYS A 77 -49.53 -41.34 -38.24
C LYS A 77 -49.01 -41.70 -39.65
N ASP A 78 -47.94 -42.47 -39.75
CA ASP A 78 -47.24 -42.79 -41.01
C ASP A 78 -47.61 -44.16 -41.58
N PHE A 79 -47.92 -45.13 -40.72
CA PHE A 79 -48.08 -46.52 -41.12
C PHE A 79 -49.34 -47.12 -40.51
N TYR A 80 -50.09 -47.77 -41.38
CA TYR A 80 -51.12 -48.72 -40.99
C TYR A 80 -50.70 -50.07 -41.55
N GLN A 81 -50.09 -50.90 -40.71
CA GLN A 81 -49.53 -52.16 -41.16
C GLN A 81 -49.73 -53.28 -40.16
N ASN A 82 -49.82 -54.47 -40.73
CA ASN A 82 -49.75 -55.72 -39.99
C ASN A 82 -48.29 -55.97 -39.59
N VAL A 83 -48.03 -56.25 -38.31
CA VAL A 83 -46.69 -56.60 -37.80
C VAL A 83 -46.69 -58.04 -37.31
N THR A 84 -45.56 -58.70 -37.54
CA THR A 84 -45.41 -60.12 -37.22
C THR A 84 -44.93 -60.30 -35.79
N VAL A 85 -45.59 -61.20 -35.08
CA VAL A 85 -45.24 -61.65 -33.74
C VAL A 85 -44.36 -62.88 -33.85
N ALA A 86 -43.26 -62.91 -33.11
CA ALA A 86 -42.30 -64.00 -33.12
C ALA A 86 -42.85 -65.24 -32.41
N GLY A 87 -42.52 -66.42 -32.95
CA GLY A 87 -42.89 -67.74 -32.42
C GLY A 87 -43.82 -68.52 -33.35
N GLU A 88 -43.64 -69.84 -33.41
CA GLU A 88 -44.56 -70.76 -34.07
C GLU A 88 -45.59 -71.23 -33.03
N TYR A 89 -46.89 -71.12 -33.34
CA TYR A 89 -47.94 -71.54 -32.41
C TYR A 89 -47.84 -73.03 -32.04
N ASP A 90 -47.36 -73.85 -32.98
CA ASP A 90 -47.18 -75.29 -32.81
C ASP A 90 -45.89 -75.65 -32.05
N ASP A 91 -45.04 -74.68 -31.71
CA ASP A 91 -43.84 -74.91 -30.89
C ASP A 91 -44.26 -75.21 -29.43
N PRO A 92 -43.86 -76.35 -28.84
CA PRO A 92 -44.17 -76.67 -27.45
C PRO A 92 -43.64 -75.64 -26.44
N ASN A 93 -42.65 -74.83 -26.82
CA ASN A 93 -42.07 -73.75 -26.01
C ASN A 93 -42.72 -72.38 -26.26
N TYR A 94 -43.69 -72.26 -27.18
CA TYR A 94 -44.42 -71.02 -27.41
C TYR A 94 -45.16 -70.58 -26.13
N ASN A 95 -44.88 -69.36 -25.69
CA ASN A 95 -45.52 -68.77 -24.52
C ASN A 95 -46.51 -67.68 -24.95
N PRO A 96 -47.82 -67.96 -24.99
CA PRO A 96 -48.83 -66.96 -25.36
C PRO A 96 -48.98 -65.85 -24.30
N ASN A 97 -48.33 -65.97 -23.15
CA ASN A 97 -48.29 -64.95 -22.10
C ASN A 97 -46.98 -64.12 -22.11
N PHE A 98 -46.06 -64.40 -23.04
CA PHE A 98 -44.84 -63.62 -23.26
C PHE A 98 -44.50 -63.60 -24.76
N LEU A 99 -44.69 -62.45 -25.39
CA LEU A 99 -44.61 -62.30 -26.84
C LEU A 99 -43.52 -61.30 -27.22
N SER A 100 -42.80 -61.58 -28.30
CA SER A 100 -41.85 -60.63 -28.89
C SER A 100 -42.38 -60.18 -30.24
N ILE A 101 -42.48 -58.86 -30.42
CA ILE A 101 -43.14 -58.24 -31.57
C ILE A 101 -42.14 -57.38 -32.30
N THR A 102 -41.98 -57.60 -33.60
CA THR A 102 -41.09 -56.78 -34.42
C THR A 102 -41.80 -55.50 -34.85
N ILE A 103 -41.45 -54.40 -34.20
CA ILE A 103 -41.98 -53.07 -34.52
C ILE A 103 -41.17 -52.47 -35.69
N PRO A 104 -41.83 -51.96 -36.74
CA PRO A 104 -41.15 -51.29 -37.85
C PRO A 104 -40.50 -49.98 -37.39
N ARG A 105 -39.62 -49.43 -38.23
CA ARG A 105 -39.10 -48.08 -38.04
C ARG A 105 -40.22 -47.04 -37.99
N GLY A 106 -40.07 -46.04 -37.14
CA GLY A 106 -41.07 -44.98 -36.95
C GLY A 106 -40.64 -43.97 -35.88
N TYR A 107 -41.52 -43.03 -35.55
CA TYR A 107 -41.26 -42.01 -34.53
C TYR A 107 -42.54 -41.67 -33.76
N GLY A 108 -42.39 -40.95 -32.63
CA GLY A 108 -43.52 -40.40 -31.88
C GLY A 108 -44.42 -41.45 -31.20
N LYS A 109 -45.71 -41.12 -31.09
CA LYS A 109 -46.74 -42.01 -30.52
C LYS A 109 -47.41 -42.87 -31.59
N PHE A 110 -47.75 -44.10 -31.23
CA PHE A 110 -48.48 -45.04 -32.09
C PHE A 110 -49.49 -45.83 -31.27
N ILE A 111 -50.50 -46.34 -31.96
CA ILE A 111 -51.51 -47.23 -31.40
C ILE A 111 -51.15 -48.65 -31.82
N PHE A 112 -51.07 -49.55 -30.85
CA PHE A 112 -50.79 -50.96 -31.07
C PHE A 112 -52.01 -51.79 -30.70
N CYS A 113 -52.60 -52.48 -31.67
CA CYS A 113 -53.76 -53.32 -31.47
C CYS A 113 -53.35 -54.80 -31.55
N LEU A 114 -53.69 -55.54 -30.49
CA LEU A 114 -53.42 -56.98 -30.45
C LEU A 114 -54.29 -57.72 -31.48
N ASP A 115 -55.47 -57.22 -31.84
CA ASP A 115 -56.33 -57.84 -32.84
C ASP A 115 -56.48 -57.03 -34.14
N CYS A 116 -56.92 -57.72 -35.19
CA CYS A 116 -57.25 -57.13 -36.49
C CYS A 116 -58.61 -56.40 -36.49
N ASP A 117 -59.37 -56.46 -35.40
CA ASP A 117 -60.68 -55.83 -35.24
C ASP A 117 -60.62 -54.48 -34.48
N GLU A 118 -59.41 -54.04 -34.09
CA GLU A 118 -59.13 -52.78 -33.36
C GLU A 118 -59.88 -52.63 -32.02
N ARG A 119 -60.23 -53.73 -31.36
CA ARG A 119 -60.98 -53.67 -30.08
C ARG A 119 -60.07 -53.49 -28.88
N VAL A 120 -58.87 -54.06 -28.95
CA VAL A 120 -57.89 -54.03 -27.86
C VAL A 120 -56.63 -53.35 -28.35
N CYS A 121 -56.59 -52.04 -28.17
CA CYS A 121 -55.51 -51.17 -28.62
C CYS A 121 -54.88 -50.42 -27.46
N TYR A 122 -53.56 -50.19 -27.57
CA TYR A 122 -52.75 -49.52 -26.56
C TYR A 122 -52.03 -48.33 -27.18
N ASP A 123 -52.11 -47.18 -26.52
CA ASP A 123 -51.32 -46.01 -26.86
C ASP A 123 -49.88 -46.19 -26.37
N LEU A 124 -48.95 -46.31 -27.30
CA LEU A 124 -47.54 -46.50 -27.04
C LEU A 124 -46.72 -45.39 -27.69
N SER A 125 -45.43 -45.38 -27.39
CA SER A 125 -44.49 -44.47 -28.03
C SER A 125 -43.20 -45.21 -28.34
N PHE A 126 -42.51 -44.72 -29.37
CA PHE A 126 -41.09 -44.99 -29.51
C PHE A 126 -40.33 -44.41 -28.30
N GLN A 127 -39.07 -44.83 -28.14
CA GLN A 127 -38.19 -44.23 -27.15
C GLN A 127 -37.99 -42.74 -27.43
N SER A 128 -37.89 -41.95 -26.35
CA SER A 128 -37.57 -40.52 -26.46
C SER A 128 -36.18 -40.32 -27.08
N PRO A 129 -35.94 -39.21 -27.80
CA PRO A 129 -34.61 -38.85 -28.23
C PRO A 129 -33.66 -38.77 -27.02
N SER A 130 -32.41 -39.16 -27.18
CA SER A 130 -31.37 -39.02 -26.16
C SER A 130 -30.18 -38.31 -26.79
N ILE A 131 -29.48 -37.46 -26.03
CA ILE A 131 -28.25 -36.80 -26.50
C ILE A 131 -27.10 -37.40 -25.71
N SER A 132 -26.20 -38.10 -26.40
CA SER A 132 -25.02 -38.72 -25.80
C SER A 132 -23.81 -37.79 -25.83
N SER A 133 -23.65 -37.02 -26.90
CA SER A 133 -22.60 -36.01 -27.03
C SER A 133 -22.96 -34.98 -28.08
N VAL A 134 -22.35 -33.81 -27.98
CA VAL A 134 -22.51 -32.75 -28.97
C VAL A 134 -21.14 -32.18 -29.30
N TYR A 135 -20.90 -31.97 -30.59
CA TYR A 135 -19.65 -31.44 -31.11
C TYR A 135 -19.93 -30.22 -32.00
N TYR A 136 -19.26 -29.12 -31.71
CA TYR A 136 -19.32 -27.93 -32.55
C TYR A 136 -18.08 -27.86 -33.44
N ASN A 137 -18.31 -27.89 -34.76
CA ASN A 137 -17.26 -27.73 -35.75
C ASN A 137 -17.17 -26.25 -36.18
N THR A 138 -16.11 -25.59 -35.74
CA THR A 138 -15.87 -24.17 -35.98
C THR A 138 -15.60 -23.85 -37.45
N THR A 139 -15.05 -24.79 -38.22
CA THR A 139 -14.64 -24.58 -39.61
C THR A 139 -15.82 -24.49 -40.56
N ASN A 140 -16.85 -25.32 -40.37
CA ASN A 140 -18.06 -25.33 -41.19
C ASN A 140 -19.31 -24.77 -40.48
N GLN A 141 -19.16 -24.32 -39.22
CA GLN A 141 -20.26 -23.77 -38.39
C GLN A 141 -21.41 -24.76 -38.21
N HIS A 142 -21.07 -26.05 -38.06
CA HIS A 142 -22.04 -27.11 -37.82
C HIS A 142 -21.99 -27.58 -36.37
N LEU A 143 -23.16 -27.82 -35.81
CA LEU A 143 -23.36 -28.48 -34.53
C LEU A 143 -23.82 -29.91 -34.80
N THR A 144 -22.95 -30.89 -34.54
CA THR A 144 -23.25 -32.31 -34.66
C THR A 144 -23.68 -32.86 -33.32
N ILE A 145 -24.90 -33.34 -33.23
CA ILE A 145 -25.51 -33.95 -32.06
C ILE A 145 -25.51 -35.46 -32.27
N LYS A 146 -24.84 -36.19 -31.38
CA LYS A 146 -24.89 -37.66 -31.34
C LYS A 146 -25.79 -38.12 -30.21
N GLY A 147 -26.45 -39.25 -30.43
CA GLY A 147 -27.46 -39.74 -29.51
C GLY A 147 -28.21 -40.93 -30.09
N ASP A 148 -29.44 -41.13 -29.62
CA ASP A 148 -30.33 -42.16 -30.14
C ASP A 148 -31.72 -41.58 -30.39
N ASN A 149 -32.47 -42.27 -31.24
CA ASN A 149 -33.89 -42.02 -31.49
C ASN A 149 -34.22 -40.66 -32.15
N PHE A 150 -33.34 -40.12 -32.98
CA PHE A 150 -33.55 -38.83 -33.67
C PHE A 150 -34.38 -38.89 -34.96
N TYR A 151 -34.64 -40.09 -35.49
CA TYR A 151 -35.24 -40.29 -36.80
C TYR A 151 -36.57 -39.57 -37.03
N ASN A 152 -36.74 -39.06 -38.26
CA ASN A 152 -37.99 -38.56 -38.80
C ASN A 152 -38.28 -39.17 -40.18
N THR A 153 -39.56 -39.20 -40.58
CA THR A 153 -39.95 -39.51 -41.96
C THR A 153 -40.49 -38.23 -42.61
N ILE A 154 -40.28 -38.10 -43.92
CA ILE A 154 -40.91 -37.07 -44.74
C ILE A 154 -41.92 -37.79 -45.65
N TYR A 155 -43.08 -38.24 -45.15
CA TYR A 155 -44.13 -38.75 -46.05
C TYR A 155 -45.56 -38.65 -45.49
N GLY A 156 -46.36 -37.82 -46.16
CA GLY A 156 -47.80 -37.63 -45.97
C GLY A 156 -48.26 -36.39 -46.74
N ALA A 157 -49.52 -36.33 -47.21
CA ALA A 157 -50.06 -35.27 -48.08
C ALA A 157 -50.08 -33.84 -47.49
N ARG A 158 -49.50 -33.65 -46.30
CA ARG A 158 -49.22 -32.35 -45.68
C ARG A 158 -47.80 -32.43 -45.11
N GLU A 159 -46.88 -31.69 -45.72
CA GLU A 159 -45.56 -31.41 -45.16
C GLU A 159 -45.75 -30.76 -43.78
N ARG A 160 -45.57 -31.53 -42.71
CA ARG A 160 -45.49 -31.00 -41.36
C ARG A 160 -44.16 -31.42 -40.81
N THR A 161 -43.31 -30.46 -40.51
CA THR A 161 -42.05 -30.72 -39.81
C THR A 161 -42.36 -31.21 -38.40
N ILE A 162 -41.77 -32.35 -38.08
CA ILE A 162 -42.08 -33.13 -36.87
C ILE A 162 -40.96 -33.01 -35.84
N VAL A 163 -39.82 -32.47 -36.27
CA VAL A 163 -38.66 -32.23 -35.44
C VAL A 163 -38.53 -30.73 -35.20
N PHE A 164 -38.63 -30.33 -33.95
CA PHE A 164 -38.40 -28.95 -33.51
C PHE A 164 -37.15 -28.94 -32.64
N VAL A 165 -36.17 -28.16 -33.04
CA VAL A 165 -34.95 -27.95 -32.25
C VAL A 165 -34.98 -26.55 -31.68
N TYR A 166 -34.88 -26.45 -30.36
CA TYR A 166 -34.75 -25.19 -29.65
C TYR A 166 -33.32 -25.04 -29.16
N ILE A 167 -32.71 -23.88 -29.41
CA ILE A 167 -31.41 -23.50 -28.87
C ILE A 167 -31.63 -22.26 -28.01
N ASN A 168 -31.31 -22.36 -26.71
CA ASN A 168 -31.57 -21.31 -25.71
C ASN A 168 -33.03 -20.83 -25.72
N GLY A 169 -33.97 -21.78 -25.91
CA GLY A 169 -35.42 -21.50 -25.97
C GLY A 169 -35.90 -20.87 -27.28
N SER A 170 -35.01 -20.58 -28.24
CA SER A 170 -35.36 -20.09 -29.58
C SER A 170 -35.51 -21.25 -30.54
N LEU A 171 -36.63 -21.30 -31.27
CA LEU A 171 -36.86 -22.32 -32.29
C LEU A 171 -35.93 -22.09 -33.48
N LEU A 172 -35.22 -23.14 -33.89
CA LEU A 172 -34.36 -23.14 -35.07
C LEU A 172 -35.20 -23.30 -36.36
N ASN A 173 -34.80 -22.66 -37.47
CA ASN A 173 -35.50 -22.86 -38.74
C ASN A 173 -35.26 -24.27 -39.27
N GLU A 174 -36.23 -24.79 -40.02
CA GLU A 174 -36.14 -26.13 -40.60
C GLU A 174 -34.96 -26.26 -41.59
N SER A 175 -34.65 -25.18 -42.32
CA SER A 175 -33.51 -25.12 -43.24
C SER A 175 -32.13 -25.21 -42.56
N ASP A 176 -32.08 -24.93 -41.25
CA ASP A 176 -30.85 -25.02 -40.48
C ASP A 176 -30.62 -26.45 -39.97
N ILE A 177 -31.59 -27.35 -40.07
CA ILE A 177 -31.40 -28.78 -39.84
C ILE A 177 -30.82 -29.39 -41.11
N THR A 178 -29.51 -29.65 -41.12
CA THR A 178 -28.78 -30.13 -42.31
C THR A 178 -29.01 -31.61 -42.57
N SER A 179 -29.03 -32.42 -41.52
CA SER A 179 -29.36 -33.85 -41.61
C SER A 179 -29.90 -34.39 -40.28
N ILE A 180 -30.76 -35.38 -40.37
CA ILE A 180 -31.28 -36.15 -39.23
C ILE A 180 -31.20 -37.62 -39.60
N ASP A 181 -30.46 -38.40 -38.82
CA ASP A 181 -30.43 -39.86 -38.85
C ASP A 181 -30.99 -40.40 -37.52
N TYR A 182 -30.86 -41.70 -37.26
CA TYR A 182 -31.30 -42.31 -35.99
C TYR A 182 -30.39 -41.97 -34.81
N GLU A 183 -29.08 -41.82 -35.05
CA GLU A 183 -28.06 -41.63 -34.00
C GLU A 183 -27.32 -40.30 -34.11
N GLU A 184 -27.53 -39.55 -35.19
CA GLU A 184 -26.84 -38.30 -35.44
C GLU A 184 -27.78 -37.26 -36.06
N MET A 185 -27.65 -36.02 -35.61
CA MET A 185 -28.33 -34.85 -36.16
C MET A 185 -27.30 -33.74 -36.38
N VAL A 186 -27.29 -33.12 -37.55
CA VAL A 186 -26.37 -32.02 -37.89
C VAL A 186 -27.17 -30.76 -38.13
N LEU A 187 -26.81 -29.70 -37.40
CA LEU A 187 -27.44 -28.40 -37.46
C LEU A 187 -26.44 -27.36 -37.98
N LYS A 188 -26.89 -26.48 -38.87
CA LYS A 188 -26.20 -25.26 -39.23
C LYS A 188 -26.44 -24.24 -38.12
N TYR A 189 -25.39 -23.92 -37.38
CA TYR A 189 -25.50 -23.00 -36.25
C TYR A 189 -24.24 -22.14 -36.19
N SER A 190 -24.36 -20.86 -36.53
CA SER A 190 -23.23 -19.94 -36.50
C SER A 190 -23.08 -19.35 -35.09
N SER A 191 -22.33 -20.02 -34.22
CA SER A 191 -21.93 -19.41 -32.94
C SER A 191 -20.79 -18.43 -33.17
N ILE A 192 -21.02 -17.16 -32.81
CA ILE A 192 -20.05 -16.08 -32.97
C ILE A 192 -19.24 -15.78 -31.70
N TYR A 193 -19.55 -16.39 -30.55
CA TYR A 193 -18.86 -16.18 -29.26
C TYR A 193 -18.93 -17.39 -28.33
N THR A 194 -18.07 -17.42 -27.30
CA THR A 194 -18.08 -18.40 -26.21
C THR A 194 -19.38 -18.35 -25.44
N GLN A 195 -20.10 -19.47 -25.33
CA GLN A 195 -21.39 -19.51 -24.66
C GLN A 195 -21.76 -20.93 -24.21
N GLU A 196 -22.68 -21.00 -23.26
CA GLU A 196 -23.41 -22.21 -22.94
C GLU A 196 -24.71 -22.24 -23.76
N LEU A 197 -25.01 -23.39 -24.39
CA LEU A 197 -26.21 -23.62 -25.16
C LEU A 197 -27.07 -24.68 -24.51
N ASN A 198 -28.34 -24.37 -24.30
CA ASN A 198 -29.37 -25.32 -23.91
C ASN A 198 -30.10 -25.80 -25.18
N ILE A 199 -29.92 -27.07 -25.53
CA ILE A 199 -30.48 -27.69 -26.73
C ILE A 199 -31.64 -28.59 -26.33
N SER A 200 -32.84 -28.23 -26.79
CA SER A 200 -34.02 -29.09 -26.68
C SER A 200 -34.41 -29.64 -28.04
N ILE A 201 -34.50 -30.96 -28.16
CA ILE A 201 -34.97 -31.63 -29.38
C ILE A 201 -36.34 -32.22 -29.08
N ILE A 202 -37.34 -31.85 -29.87
CA ILE A 202 -38.71 -32.36 -29.81
C ILE A 202 -39.00 -33.10 -31.10
N ILE A 203 -39.42 -34.36 -31.01
CA ILE A 203 -39.86 -35.18 -32.14
C ILE A 203 -41.29 -35.64 -31.86
N ASP A 204 -42.24 -35.07 -32.62
CA ASP A 204 -43.68 -35.18 -32.41
C ASP A 204 -44.10 -34.71 -31.00
N THR A 205 -44.16 -35.64 -30.03
CA THR A 205 -44.56 -35.36 -28.63
C THR A 205 -43.49 -35.79 -27.62
N LEU A 206 -42.36 -36.34 -28.08
CA LEU A 206 -41.24 -36.77 -27.24
C LEU A 206 -40.17 -35.69 -27.27
N TYR A 207 -39.48 -35.46 -26.15
CA TYR A 207 -38.45 -34.44 -26.07
C TYR A 207 -37.25 -34.87 -25.23
N THR A 208 -36.13 -34.20 -25.47
CA THR A 208 -34.91 -34.27 -24.67
C THR A 208 -34.28 -32.90 -24.56
N ASN A 209 -33.49 -32.69 -23.52
CA ASN A 209 -32.81 -31.43 -23.28
C ASN A 209 -31.38 -31.69 -22.79
N ASN A 210 -30.41 -30.96 -23.33
CA ASN A 210 -29.00 -31.10 -22.94
C ASN A 210 -28.29 -29.73 -23.02
N THR A 211 -27.36 -29.51 -22.11
CA THR A 211 -26.58 -28.28 -22.04
C THR A 211 -25.16 -28.54 -22.54
N ILE A 212 -24.69 -27.69 -23.45
CA ILE A 212 -23.37 -27.82 -24.07
C ILE A 212 -22.60 -26.51 -23.93
N GLN A 213 -21.27 -26.59 -23.91
CA GLN A 213 -20.41 -25.41 -23.85
C GLN A 213 -19.64 -25.27 -25.17
N ILE A 214 -19.69 -24.07 -25.76
CA ILE A 214 -18.85 -23.68 -26.90
C ILE A 214 -17.66 -22.90 -26.34
N PRO A 215 -16.45 -23.48 -26.29
CA PRO A 215 -15.28 -22.83 -25.71
C PRO A 215 -14.64 -21.80 -26.66
N PRO A 216 -13.84 -20.86 -26.13
CA PRO A 216 -13.10 -19.91 -26.95
C PRO A 216 -12.02 -20.63 -27.76
N TYR A 217 -11.76 -20.15 -28.98
CA TYR A 217 -10.79 -20.76 -29.90
C TYR A 217 -9.68 -19.77 -30.31
N PRO A 218 -8.64 -19.60 -29.46
CA PRO A 218 -7.47 -18.81 -29.83
C PRO A 218 -6.64 -19.53 -30.91
N THR A 219 -6.31 -18.84 -32.00
CA THR A 219 -5.59 -19.41 -33.16
C THR A 219 -4.15 -18.96 -33.26
N SER A 220 -3.87 -17.72 -32.86
CA SER A 220 -2.51 -17.15 -32.90
C SER A 220 -2.36 -16.04 -31.88
N TYR A 221 -1.11 -15.63 -31.65
CA TYR A 221 -0.82 -14.45 -30.86
C TYR A 221 0.32 -13.66 -31.49
N SER A 222 0.35 -12.36 -31.23
CA SER A 222 1.50 -11.51 -31.45
C SER A 222 1.90 -10.87 -30.13
N THR A 223 3.17 -10.51 -30.00
CA THR A 223 3.67 -9.85 -28.81
C THR A 223 4.76 -8.86 -29.17
N ASN A 224 4.79 -7.75 -28.45
CA ASN A 224 5.89 -6.79 -28.46
C ASN A 224 6.77 -6.95 -27.22
N ALA A 225 6.96 -8.20 -26.75
CA ALA A 225 7.73 -8.53 -25.55
C ALA A 225 9.18 -8.03 -25.63
N THR A 226 9.35 -6.75 -25.28
CA THR A 226 10.58 -5.98 -25.13
C THR A 226 10.20 -4.78 -24.27
N LYS A 227 10.45 -4.91 -22.98
CA LYS A 227 10.91 -3.82 -22.09
C LYS A 227 11.42 -4.40 -20.78
N TYR A 228 10.82 -5.50 -20.27
CA TYR A 228 11.15 -6.08 -18.95
C TYR A 228 10.84 -7.58 -18.80
N ASN A 229 10.74 -8.36 -19.89
CA ASN A 229 9.91 -9.59 -19.91
C ASN A 229 8.45 -9.32 -19.50
N GLU A 230 8.01 -8.09 -19.77
CA GLU A 230 6.63 -7.59 -19.72
C GLU A 230 6.32 -7.02 -21.11
N GLY A 231 5.04 -6.99 -21.48
CA GLY A 231 4.62 -6.54 -22.80
C GLY A 231 3.12 -6.76 -22.99
N ILE A 232 2.64 -6.48 -24.19
CA ILE A 232 1.27 -6.76 -24.59
C ILE A 232 1.29 -8.04 -25.43
N VAL A 233 0.41 -8.97 -25.07
CA VAL A 233 0.05 -10.08 -25.96
C VAL A 233 -1.30 -9.73 -26.57
N GLU A 234 -1.34 -9.82 -27.89
CA GLU A 234 -2.54 -9.69 -28.71
C GLU A 234 -2.90 -11.09 -29.22
N ILE A 235 -3.99 -11.64 -28.69
CA ILE A 235 -4.51 -12.97 -29.00
C ILE A 235 -5.55 -12.82 -30.09
N THR A 236 -5.35 -13.54 -31.20
CA THR A 236 -6.31 -13.61 -32.31
C THR A 236 -6.96 -15.00 -32.32
N GLY A 237 -8.24 -15.05 -32.66
CA GLY A 237 -9.00 -16.29 -32.66
C GLY A 237 -10.42 -16.13 -33.16
N THR A 238 -11.21 -17.18 -32.98
CA THR A 238 -12.66 -17.16 -33.20
C THR A 238 -13.38 -17.45 -31.89
N GLN A 239 -14.61 -16.95 -31.80
CA GLN A 239 -15.51 -17.21 -30.66
C GLN A 239 -14.93 -16.75 -29.31
N LEU A 240 -14.04 -15.75 -29.32
CA LEU A 240 -13.28 -15.40 -28.12
C LEU A 240 -14.14 -14.81 -27.02
N LEU A 241 -14.99 -13.81 -27.34
CA LEU A 241 -15.67 -13.01 -26.33
C LEU A 241 -16.92 -12.32 -26.89
N SER A 242 -18.04 -12.39 -26.17
CA SER A 242 -19.22 -11.57 -26.46
C SER A 242 -19.07 -10.17 -25.85
N GLN A 243 -19.75 -9.17 -26.42
CA GLN A 243 -19.68 -7.79 -25.88
C GLN A 243 -20.26 -7.67 -24.46
N LYS A 244 -21.09 -8.61 -24.03
CA LYS A 244 -21.72 -8.61 -22.68
C LYS A 244 -20.82 -9.23 -21.61
N ASP A 245 -19.90 -10.11 -22.00
CA ASP A 245 -19.08 -10.91 -21.07
C ASP A 245 -17.68 -10.31 -20.84
N GLN A 246 -17.46 -9.04 -21.18
CA GLN A 246 -16.14 -8.39 -21.05
C GLN A 246 -15.58 -8.44 -19.62
N ASN A 247 -16.46 -8.42 -18.60
CA ASN A 247 -16.07 -8.46 -17.20
C ASN A 247 -15.68 -9.87 -16.71
N ASP A 248 -16.12 -10.91 -17.42
CA ASP A 248 -15.94 -12.32 -17.05
C ASP A 248 -14.83 -12.99 -17.88
N LEU A 249 -14.15 -12.21 -18.73
CA LEU A 249 -12.96 -12.65 -19.44
C LEU A 249 -11.81 -12.83 -18.45
N LYS A 250 -11.17 -14.00 -18.52
CA LYS A 250 -9.96 -14.32 -17.77
C LYS A 250 -8.94 -14.94 -18.71
N ILE A 251 -7.80 -14.28 -18.87
CA ILE A 251 -6.65 -14.84 -19.59
C ILE A 251 -5.60 -15.23 -18.58
N THR A 252 -5.08 -16.44 -18.69
CA THR A 252 -3.92 -16.86 -17.92
C THR A 252 -2.76 -17.22 -18.83
N ILE A 253 -1.56 -16.85 -18.39
CA ILE A 253 -0.29 -17.19 -19.03
C ILE A 253 0.54 -17.86 -17.94
N TYR A 254 0.84 -19.14 -18.12
CA TYR A 254 1.48 -19.97 -17.08
C TYR A 254 0.68 -19.96 -15.76
N GLY A 255 -0.65 -20.03 -15.85
CA GLY A 255 -1.54 -20.00 -14.69
C GLY A 255 -1.60 -18.66 -13.93
N LYS A 256 -0.81 -17.65 -14.32
CA LYS A 256 -0.90 -16.28 -13.79
C LYS A 256 -1.87 -15.44 -14.62
N LEU A 257 -2.61 -14.57 -13.95
CA LEU A 257 -3.56 -13.68 -14.59
C LEU A 257 -2.85 -12.67 -15.51
N CYS A 258 -3.32 -12.56 -16.74
CA CYS A 258 -2.94 -11.53 -17.69
C CYS A 258 -3.95 -10.37 -17.59
N ASN A 259 -3.47 -9.16 -17.30
CA ASN A 259 -4.36 -8.01 -17.08
C ASN A 259 -4.93 -7.54 -18.42
N ILE A 260 -6.24 -7.64 -18.61
CA ILE A 260 -6.90 -7.34 -19.89
C ILE A 260 -6.79 -5.86 -20.21
N ILE A 261 -6.51 -5.55 -21.47
CA ILE A 261 -6.45 -4.21 -22.02
C ILE A 261 -7.64 -4.04 -22.98
N PRO A 262 -8.67 -3.25 -22.61
CA PRO A 262 -9.79 -2.98 -23.51
C PRO A 262 -9.36 -2.11 -24.70
N PRO A 263 -10.06 -2.17 -25.86
CA PRO A 263 -11.25 -3.00 -26.11
C PRO A 263 -10.89 -4.43 -26.50
N SER A 264 -11.65 -5.40 -25.97
CA SER A 264 -11.62 -6.80 -26.43
C SER A 264 -12.86 -7.07 -27.28
N ASN A 265 -12.71 -7.89 -28.34
CA ASN A 265 -13.81 -8.22 -29.26
C ASN A 265 -13.82 -9.72 -29.61
N LEU A 266 -14.73 -10.09 -30.52
CA LEU A 266 -14.99 -11.48 -30.92
C LEU A 266 -13.76 -12.23 -31.49
N THR A 267 -12.79 -11.49 -32.02
CA THR A 267 -11.65 -12.05 -32.75
C THR A 267 -10.29 -11.62 -32.20
N ASN A 268 -10.25 -10.65 -31.29
CA ASN A 268 -9.03 -10.06 -30.79
C ASN A 268 -9.16 -9.68 -29.31
N ILE A 269 -8.20 -10.13 -28.50
CA ILE A 269 -8.07 -9.75 -27.10
C ILE A 269 -6.64 -9.30 -26.82
N LYS A 270 -6.49 -8.20 -26.09
CA LYS A 270 -5.20 -7.69 -25.62
C LYS A 270 -5.08 -7.86 -24.13
N CYS A 271 -3.93 -8.29 -23.65
CA CYS A 271 -3.64 -8.31 -22.23
C CYS A 271 -2.17 -8.04 -21.95
N ARG A 272 -1.88 -7.52 -20.75
CA ARG A 272 -0.53 -7.25 -20.28
C ARG A 272 0.06 -8.51 -19.65
N LEU A 273 1.21 -8.94 -20.18
CA LEU A 273 1.95 -10.10 -19.73
C LEU A 273 2.24 -10.03 -18.22
N PRO A 274 2.01 -11.12 -17.47
CA PRO A 274 2.52 -11.22 -16.10
C PRO A 274 4.05 -11.38 -16.11
N LYS A 275 4.69 -11.13 -14.96
CA LYS A 275 6.13 -11.35 -14.79
C LYS A 275 6.48 -12.83 -15.03
N GLY A 276 7.35 -13.06 -16.03
CA GLY A 276 7.84 -14.38 -16.43
C GLY A 276 8.59 -15.09 -15.29
N VAL A 277 8.58 -16.42 -15.34
CA VAL A 277 9.33 -17.30 -14.42
C VAL A 277 9.97 -18.39 -15.28
N ASP A 278 11.19 -18.79 -14.94
CA ASP A 278 11.88 -19.90 -15.61
C ASP A 278 11.22 -21.21 -15.18
N ASN A 279 10.30 -21.76 -16.01
CA ASN A 279 10.04 -23.20 -16.21
C ASN A 279 8.77 -23.50 -17.06
N ASN A 280 8.89 -24.54 -17.90
CA ASN A 280 7.91 -25.28 -18.73
C ASN A 280 6.86 -24.49 -19.55
N GLN A 281 6.61 -24.95 -20.79
CA GLN A 281 5.70 -24.38 -21.80
C GLN A 281 4.64 -23.43 -21.21
N ASN A 282 4.85 -22.12 -21.34
CA ASN A 282 3.85 -21.16 -20.87
C ASN A 282 2.67 -21.25 -21.82
N THR A 283 1.54 -21.74 -21.38
CA THR A 283 0.34 -21.77 -22.22
C THR A 283 -0.49 -20.53 -21.98
N ILE A 284 -0.95 -19.89 -23.06
CA ILE A 284 -2.00 -18.88 -23.04
C ILE A 284 -3.33 -19.61 -23.05
N GLN A 285 -4.05 -19.53 -21.94
CA GLN A 285 -5.40 -20.07 -21.81
C GLN A 285 -6.40 -18.91 -21.71
N VAL A 286 -7.44 -18.97 -22.53
CA VAL A 286 -8.53 -17.98 -22.55
C VAL A 286 -9.76 -18.63 -21.93
N CYS A 287 -10.36 -17.98 -20.93
CA CYS A 287 -11.60 -18.41 -20.32
C CYS A 287 -12.61 -17.27 -20.29
N VAL A 288 -13.88 -17.55 -20.58
CA VAL A 288 -15.00 -16.60 -20.49
C VAL A 288 -16.14 -17.30 -19.78
N ASN A 289 -16.72 -16.69 -18.74
CA ASN A 289 -17.81 -17.31 -17.95
C ASN A 289 -17.47 -18.72 -17.44
N ASN A 290 -16.22 -18.94 -17.03
CA ASN A 290 -15.67 -20.24 -16.62
C ASN A 290 -15.57 -21.33 -17.73
N ILE A 291 -15.85 -20.99 -18.98
CA ILE A 291 -15.62 -21.87 -20.14
C ILE A 291 -14.23 -21.56 -20.71
N CYS A 292 -13.31 -22.53 -20.68
CA CYS A 292 -11.92 -22.34 -21.10
C CYS A 292 -11.61 -22.96 -22.47
N SER A 293 -10.62 -22.40 -23.16
CA SER A 293 -10.09 -22.93 -24.43
C SER A 293 -9.59 -24.36 -24.27
N ILE A 294 -9.93 -25.23 -25.23
CA ILE A 294 -9.44 -26.62 -25.29
C ILE A 294 -7.99 -26.65 -25.78
N ASN A 295 -7.68 -25.85 -26.81
CA ASN A 295 -6.33 -25.72 -27.36
C ASN A 295 -5.71 -24.42 -26.84
N ASN A 296 -4.66 -24.55 -26.05
CA ASN A 296 -3.91 -23.40 -25.57
C ASN A 296 -2.76 -23.05 -26.53
N LEU A 297 -2.47 -21.75 -26.66
CA LEU A 297 -1.31 -21.30 -27.43
C LEU A 297 -0.04 -21.40 -26.58
N ILE A 298 1.07 -21.86 -27.16
CA ILE A 298 2.37 -21.91 -26.46
C ILE A 298 3.04 -20.54 -26.58
N TYR A 299 3.47 -19.99 -25.45
CA TYR A 299 4.17 -18.73 -25.30
C TYR A 299 5.54 -18.95 -24.66
N GLU A 300 6.58 -18.33 -25.22
CA GLU A 300 7.93 -18.34 -24.66
C GLU A 300 8.39 -16.91 -24.41
N TYR A 301 8.80 -16.63 -23.17
CA TYR A 301 9.45 -15.37 -22.84
C TYR A 301 10.84 -15.32 -23.50
N ALA A 302 11.23 -14.13 -23.98
CA ALA A 302 12.58 -13.91 -24.46
C ALA A 302 13.58 -14.09 -23.30
N LYS A 303 14.67 -14.83 -23.56
CA LYS A 303 15.76 -14.98 -22.59
C LYS A 303 16.74 -13.81 -22.73
N PRO A 304 17.31 -13.28 -21.62
CA PRO A 304 18.39 -12.31 -21.72
C PRO A 304 19.56 -12.88 -22.53
N VAL A 305 20.25 -12.04 -23.28
CA VAL A 305 21.41 -12.46 -24.09
C VAL A 305 22.56 -11.52 -23.81
N ILE A 306 23.72 -12.08 -23.48
CA ILE A 306 24.98 -11.34 -23.37
C ILE A 306 25.72 -11.47 -24.70
N SER A 307 25.90 -10.36 -25.41
CA SER A 307 26.66 -10.31 -26.67
C SER A 307 28.14 -9.98 -26.44
N SER A 308 28.43 -9.08 -25.49
CA SER A 308 29.80 -8.75 -25.12
C SER A 308 29.88 -8.14 -23.72
N VAL A 309 31.08 -8.12 -23.14
CA VAL A 309 31.35 -7.44 -21.87
C VAL A 309 32.59 -6.56 -22.02
N LYS A 310 32.47 -5.28 -21.66
CA LYS A 310 33.58 -4.33 -21.60
C LYS A 310 33.93 -4.07 -20.14
N GLN A 311 35.22 -4.07 -19.82
CA GLN A 311 35.72 -3.75 -18.48
C GLN A 311 36.43 -2.40 -18.50
N ASN A 312 36.07 -1.53 -17.55
CA ASN A 312 36.82 -0.33 -17.20
C ASN A 312 37.07 -0.35 -15.69
N SER A 313 38.31 -0.63 -15.28
CA SER A 313 38.66 -0.82 -13.86
C SER A 313 37.79 -1.92 -13.21
N SER A 314 37.11 -1.65 -12.10
CA SER A 314 36.18 -2.57 -11.41
C SER A 314 34.74 -2.55 -11.97
N ILE A 315 34.47 -1.70 -12.97
CA ILE A 315 33.16 -1.58 -13.61
C ILE A 315 33.12 -2.40 -14.89
N PHE A 316 32.07 -3.20 -15.02
CA PHE A 316 31.79 -4.02 -16.19
C PHE A 316 30.48 -3.58 -16.82
N THR A 317 30.51 -3.45 -18.14
CA THR A 317 29.37 -3.11 -18.98
C THR A 317 29.05 -4.32 -19.84
N ILE A 318 27.93 -4.99 -19.57
CA ILE A 318 27.37 -6.07 -20.39
C ILE A 318 26.53 -5.43 -21.49
N GLN A 319 26.80 -5.79 -22.74
CA GLN A 319 25.97 -5.43 -23.89
C GLN A 319 25.22 -6.67 -24.39
N GLY A 320 24.03 -6.46 -24.96
CA GLY A 320 23.15 -7.56 -25.31
C GLY A 320 21.70 -7.16 -25.58
N LYS A 321 20.75 -8.03 -25.22
CA LYS A 321 19.30 -7.81 -25.38
C LYS A 321 18.54 -8.39 -24.19
N TYR A 322 17.38 -7.79 -23.91
CA TYR A 322 16.44 -8.22 -22.88
C TYR A 322 17.02 -8.18 -21.46
N HIS A 323 17.81 -7.15 -21.14
CA HIS A 323 18.46 -7.01 -19.85
C HIS A 323 17.54 -6.56 -18.70
N GLY A 324 16.27 -6.25 -18.96
CA GLY A 324 15.31 -5.92 -17.91
C GLY A 324 15.39 -4.48 -17.37
N SER A 325 14.95 -4.28 -16.12
CA SER A 325 14.72 -2.97 -15.51
C SER A 325 15.64 -2.75 -14.32
N TYR A 326 16.17 -1.53 -14.20
CA TYR A 326 16.80 -1.12 -12.95
C TYR A 326 15.76 -0.94 -11.82
N ASN A 327 14.57 -0.42 -12.13
CA ASN A 327 13.58 -0.03 -11.10
C ASN A 327 12.87 -1.22 -10.45
N ASP A 328 12.84 -2.38 -11.11
CA ASP A 328 12.04 -3.54 -10.65
C ASP A 328 12.85 -4.56 -9.84
N ASN A 329 14.15 -4.29 -9.57
CA ASN A 329 15.10 -5.25 -8.96
C ASN A 329 15.06 -6.64 -9.61
N SER A 330 14.64 -6.70 -10.88
CA SER A 330 14.37 -7.92 -11.61
C SER A 330 15.61 -8.52 -12.24
N THR A 331 16.68 -7.72 -12.36
CA THR A 331 17.92 -8.08 -13.02
C THR A 331 19.03 -8.30 -12.00
N GLN A 332 19.71 -9.43 -12.12
CA GLN A 332 20.86 -9.80 -11.34
C GLN A 332 21.94 -10.36 -12.25
N VAL A 333 23.20 -10.12 -11.93
CA VAL A 333 24.33 -10.76 -12.59
C VAL A 333 24.88 -11.83 -11.65
N ILE A 334 24.94 -13.07 -12.12
CA ILE A 334 25.64 -14.15 -11.44
C ILE A 334 27.05 -14.21 -12.02
N VAL A 335 28.04 -14.02 -11.16
CA VAL A 335 29.46 -14.18 -11.51
C VAL A 335 30.00 -15.40 -10.80
N THR A 336 30.56 -16.33 -11.57
CA THR A 336 31.19 -17.55 -11.07
C THR A 336 32.68 -17.53 -11.37
N TYR A 337 33.52 -17.61 -10.34
CA TYR A 337 34.99 -17.63 -10.47
C TYR A 337 35.64 -18.63 -9.52
N ASP A 338 36.95 -18.86 -9.67
CA ASP A 338 37.71 -19.81 -8.84
C ASP A 338 37.11 -21.22 -8.80
N GLY A 339 36.55 -21.65 -9.93
CA GLY A 339 35.98 -22.98 -10.12
C GLY A 339 34.59 -23.21 -9.50
N ASN A 340 34.18 -22.48 -8.46
CA ASN A 340 32.87 -22.66 -7.81
C ASN A 340 32.33 -21.48 -6.98
N ILE A 341 33.05 -20.35 -6.86
CA ILE A 341 32.58 -19.21 -6.07
C ILE A 341 31.52 -18.45 -6.88
N LYS A 342 30.27 -18.46 -6.43
CA LYS A 342 29.16 -17.73 -7.04
C LYS A 342 28.85 -16.45 -6.26
N GLN A 343 28.82 -15.33 -6.96
CA GLN A 343 28.37 -14.06 -6.43
C GLN A 343 27.20 -13.53 -7.24
N VAL A 344 26.20 -13.03 -6.52
CA VAL A 344 25.03 -12.37 -7.10
C VAL A 344 25.23 -10.87 -6.93
N ILE A 345 25.19 -10.15 -8.03
CA ILE A 345 25.51 -8.73 -8.11
C ILE A 345 24.31 -8.00 -8.70
N LEU A 346 23.92 -6.91 -8.04
CA LEU A 346 22.90 -6.01 -8.56
C LEU A 346 23.55 -5.04 -9.57
N PRO A 347 22.88 -4.73 -10.69
CA PRO A 347 23.37 -3.73 -11.62
C PRO A 347 23.41 -2.36 -10.94
N LEU A 348 24.40 -1.55 -11.29
CA LEU A 348 24.46 -0.12 -10.97
C LEU A 348 23.50 0.68 -11.86
N SER A 349 23.30 0.24 -13.09
CA SER A 349 22.35 0.83 -14.04
C SER A 349 22.00 -0.16 -15.16
N ILE A 350 20.85 0.06 -15.79
CA ILE A 350 20.42 -0.64 -17.01
C ILE A 350 19.88 0.42 -17.97
N GLN A 351 20.31 0.38 -19.23
CA GLN A 351 19.79 1.29 -20.25
C GLN A 351 18.31 1.04 -20.51
N THR A 352 17.57 2.11 -20.83
CA THR A 352 16.11 2.05 -21.01
C THR A 352 15.64 1.20 -22.19
N ASP A 353 16.55 0.94 -23.14
CA ASP A 353 16.32 0.07 -24.31
C ASP A 353 16.73 -1.40 -24.06
N GLU A 354 17.15 -1.72 -22.82
CA GLU A 354 17.58 -3.05 -22.38
C GLU A 354 18.81 -3.63 -23.11
N THR A 355 19.57 -2.81 -23.82
CA THR A 355 20.74 -3.30 -24.57
C THR A 355 22.03 -3.33 -23.75
N GLU A 356 22.03 -2.67 -22.60
CA GLU A 356 23.23 -2.47 -21.80
C GLU A 356 22.94 -2.47 -20.30
N SER A 357 23.82 -3.11 -19.52
CA SER A 357 23.78 -3.12 -18.06
C SER A 357 25.17 -2.94 -17.48
N VAL A 358 25.27 -2.09 -16.45
CA VAL A 358 26.52 -1.75 -15.79
C VAL A 358 26.53 -2.32 -14.38
N PHE A 359 27.62 -2.92 -13.95
CA PHE A 359 27.75 -3.55 -12.64
C PHE A 359 29.19 -3.44 -12.14
N LYS A 360 29.34 -3.45 -10.81
CA LYS A 360 30.65 -3.49 -10.15
C LYS A 360 30.91 -4.92 -9.70
N ILE A 361 31.81 -5.62 -10.38
CA ILE A 361 32.23 -6.96 -9.94
C ILE A 361 33.27 -6.80 -8.84
N PRO A 362 33.12 -7.47 -7.69
CA PRO A 362 34.20 -7.65 -6.74
C PRO A 362 35.44 -8.26 -7.41
N PHE A 363 36.60 -8.11 -6.79
CA PHE A 363 37.83 -8.68 -7.32
C PHE A 363 37.69 -10.20 -7.54
N PHE A 364 38.13 -10.66 -8.72
CA PHE A 364 38.39 -12.05 -9.05
C PHE A 364 39.76 -12.13 -9.75
N CYS A 365 40.43 -13.27 -9.64
CA CYS A 365 41.67 -13.56 -10.36
C CYS A 365 41.37 -14.52 -11.53
N GLY A 366 42.13 -14.41 -12.63
CA GLY A 366 41.94 -15.26 -13.81
C GLY A 366 40.67 -14.93 -14.61
N SER A 367 39.91 -15.97 -14.96
CA SER A 367 38.67 -15.88 -15.73
C SER A 367 37.45 -16.10 -14.82
N ALA A 368 36.35 -15.42 -15.13
CA ALA A 368 35.06 -15.60 -14.49
C ALA A 368 33.98 -15.85 -15.55
N ILE A 369 32.97 -16.62 -15.21
CA ILE A 369 31.78 -16.83 -16.02
C ILE A 369 30.69 -15.90 -15.50
N VAL A 370 30.11 -15.12 -16.40
CA VAL A 370 29.04 -14.17 -16.12
C VAL A 370 27.76 -14.65 -16.77
N GLN A 371 26.66 -14.60 -16.03
CA GLN A 371 25.33 -14.91 -16.52
C GLN A 371 24.35 -13.85 -16.01
N LEU A 372 23.56 -13.27 -16.92
CA LEU A 372 22.52 -12.32 -16.59
C LEU A 372 21.23 -13.08 -16.26
N VAL A 373 20.55 -12.70 -15.19
CA VAL A 373 19.29 -13.27 -14.75
C VAL A 373 18.25 -12.17 -14.69
N VAL A 374 17.20 -12.28 -15.49
CA VAL A 374 16.11 -11.29 -15.56
C VAL A 374 14.79 -12.00 -15.26
N ASN A 375 14.16 -11.66 -14.14
CA ASN A 375 12.94 -12.33 -13.66
C ASN A 375 13.08 -13.87 -13.58
N GLY A 376 14.28 -14.34 -13.19
CA GLY A 376 14.59 -15.76 -13.10
C GLY A 376 15.07 -16.40 -14.40
N LEU A 377 14.86 -15.78 -15.57
CA LEU A 377 15.36 -16.29 -16.86
C LEU A 377 16.86 -16.02 -16.99
N LYS A 378 17.63 -17.07 -17.29
CA LYS A 378 19.09 -17.01 -17.43
C LYS A 378 19.52 -16.76 -18.87
N SER A 379 20.57 -15.97 -19.03
CA SER A 379 21.23 -15.76 -20.32
C SER A 379 22.17 -16.90 -20.69
N ASN A 380 22.77 -16.80 -21.88
CA ASN A 380 24.01 -17.51 -22.16
C ASN A 380 25.09 -17.15 -21.13
N GLU A 381 25.98 -18.11 -20.86
CA GLU A 381 27.19 -17.88 -20.09
C GLU A 381 28.20 -17.11 -20.95
N TYR A 382 28.87 -16.13 -20.34
CA TYR A 382 29.91 -15.34 -20.99
C TYR A 382 31.18 -15.30 -20.14
N THR A 383 32.30 -15.73 -20.70
CA THR A 383 33.58 -15.71 -20.00
C THR A 383 34.20 -14.31 -20.08
N ILE A 384 34.45 -13.71 -18.92
CA ILE A 384 35.25 -12.49 -18.78
C ILE A 384 36.62 -12.84 -18.21
N ASN A 385 37.62 -12.05 -18.58
CA ASN A 385 38.91 -12.06 -17.93
C ASN A 385 39.02 -10.76 -17.13
N ALA A 386 39.65 -10.80 -15.97
CA ALA A 386 40.07 -9.56 -15.33
C ALA A 386 41.01 -8.81 -16.31
N ASN A 387 41.10 -7.48 -16.24
CA ASN A 387 42.13 -6.67 -16.89
C ASN A 387 43.05 -6.06 -15.82
N SER A 388 44.33 -5.87 -16.13
CA SER A 388 45.32 -5.27 -15.22
C SER A 388 44.84 -3.91 -14.78
N ASN A 389 44.58 -3.79 -13.48
CA ASN A 389 44.16 -2.53 -12.92
C ASN A 389 44.77 -2.34 -11.53
N VAL A 390 45.19 -1.11 -11.27
CA VAL A 390 45.61 -0.67 -9.96
C VAL A 390 44.70 0.48 -9.57
N GLU A 391 43.82 0.23 -8.62
CA GLU A 391 42.89 1.23 -8.10
C GLU A 391 43.40 1.72 -6.74
N ILE A 392 43.58 3.02 -6.57
CA ILE A 392 43.96 3.60 -5.28
C ILE A 392 42.69 3.70 -4.43
N ILE A 393 42.66 2.97 -3.33
CA ILE A 393 41.54 2.97 -2.38
C ILE A 393 41.65 4.16 -1.43
N SER A 394 42.87 4.42 -0.93
CA SER A 394 43.12 5.52 -0.01
C SER A 394 44.51 6.09 -0.21
N PRO A 395 44.64 7.43 -0.23
CA PRO A 395 45.95 8.08 -0.28
C PRO A 395 46.72 7.92 1.04
N PRO A 396 48.06 7.98 1.02
CA PRO A 396 48.88 8.02 2.21
C PRO A 396 48.84 9.40 2.89
N SER A 397 49.15 9.46 4.19
CA SER A 397 49.32 10.73 4.90
C SER A 397 50.67 11.35 4.59
N THR A 398 50.79 12.67 4.76
CA THR A 398 52.03 13.39 4.44
C THR A 398 53.21 13.03 5.37
N ASP A 399 52.92 12.48 6.55
CA ASP A 399 53.87 12.03 7.57
C ASP A 399 54.16 10.51 7.54
N SER A 400 53.62 9.80 6.54
CA SER A 400 53.72 8.34 6.38
C SER A 400 53.06 7.47 7.45
N LYS A 401 52.30 8.03 8.40
CA LYS A 401 51.60 7.23 9.42
C LYS A 401 50.44 6.42 8.85
N THR A 402 49.79 6.90 7.79
CA THR A 402 48.76 6.13 7.07
C THR A 402 49.30 5.69 5.70
N PRO A 403 49.22 4.40 5.36
CA PRO A 403 49.80 3.86 4.13
C PRO A 403 48.98 4.26 2.89
N LEU A 404 49.63 4.16 1.73
CA LEU A 404 48.95 4.12 0.44
C LEU A 404 48.24 2.77 0.32
N ILE A 405 46.92 2.79 0.14
CA ILE A 405 46.09 1.59 0.03
C ILE A 405 45.68 1.42 -1.42
N VAL A 406 46.01 0.28 -2.02
CA VAL A 406 45.65 -0.03 -3.42
C VAL A 406 44.98 -1.39 -3.55
N LEU A 407 44.08 -1.49 -4.52
CA LEU A 407 43.49 -2.73 -5.01
C LEU A 407 44.23 -3.13 -6.29
N LEU A 408 44.83 -4.32 -6.29
CA LEU A 408 45.51 -4.86 -7.48
C LEU A 408 44.61 -5.92 -8.12
N SER A 409 44.07 -5.64 -9.31
CA SER A 409 43.23 -6.55 -10.10
C SER A 409 44.05 -7.13 -11.26
N TYR A 410 43.84 -8.42 -11.63
CA TYR A 410 44.45 -9.17 -12.76
C TYR A 410 45.71 -10.00 -12.55
N TYR A 411 46.24 -10.08 -11.33
CA TYR A 411 47.39 -10.93 -11.14
C TYR A 411 46.95 -12.39 -11.02
N ASP A 412 47.63 -13.26 -11.79
CA ASP A 412 47.36 -14.70 -11.86
C ASP A 412 47.11 -15.25 -10.44
N CYS A 413 46.02 -16.03 -10.31
CA CYS A 413 45.59 -16.62 -9.06
C CYS A 413 46.72 -17.33 -8.32
N LYS A 414 47.72 -17.86 -9.02
CA LYS A 414 48.94 -18.42 -8.43
C LYS A 414 49.69 -17.42 -7.55
N TYR A 415 49.92 -16.20 -8.03
CA TYR A 415 50.62 -15.16 -7.27
C TYR A 415 49.72 -14.55 -6.21
N TYR A 416 48.44 -14.36 -6.54
CA TYR A 416 47.47 -13.85 -5.59
C TYR A 416 47.28 -14.79 -4.38
N LYS A 417 47.12 -16.10 -4.58
CA LYS A 417 46.91 -17.08 -3.48
C LYS A 417 48.18 -17.36 -2.69
N SER A 418 49.34 -16.94 -3.19
CA SER A 418 50.60 -17.08 -2.45
C SER A 418 50.76 -16.00 -1.38
N ASN A 419 51.21 -16.39 -0.20
CA ASN A 419 51.63 -15.46 0.86
C ASN A 419 53.11 -15.05 0.73
N THR A 420 53.86 -15.65 -0.21
CA THR A 420 55.30 -15.38 -0.39
C THR A 420 55.57 -14.28 -1.42
N PHE A 421 54.58 -13.90 -2.22
CA PHE A 421 54.70 -12.84 -3.21
C PHE A 421 54.00 -11.58 -2.71
N ASN A 422 54.78 -10.60 -2.28
CA ASN A 422 54.29 -9.27 -1.94
C ASN A 422 54.71 -8.26 -3.01
N PRO A 423 53.83 -7.34 -3.43
CA PRO A 423 54.19 -6.31 -4.39
C PRO A 423 55.18 -5.33 -3.78
N LEU A 424 55.96 -4.69 -4.64
CA LEU A 424 56.94 -3.70 -4.25
C LEU A 424 56.63 -2.36 -4.91
N LEU A 425 56.39 -1.34 -4.09
CA LEU A 425 56.20 0.03 -4.53
C LEU A 425 57.58 0.70 -4.62
N LYS A 426 57.90 1.25 -5.79
CA LYS A 426 59.07 2.07 -6.03
C LYS A 426 58.61 3.52 -6.22
N ILE A 427 59.08 4.40 -5.35
CA ILE A 427 58.87 5.84 -5.45
C ILE A 427 60.23 6.49 -5.36
N GLN A 428 60.66 7.17 -6.41
CA GLN A 428 62.00 7.76 -6.51
C GLN A 428 63.07 6.70 -6.15
N ASN A 429 63.93 6.98 -5.15
CA ASN A 429 64.97 6.08 -4.67
C ASN A 429 64.51 5.17 -3.51
N SER A 430 63.25 5.24 -3.10
CA SER A 430 62.68 4.42 -2.02
C SER A 430 61.94 3.19 -2.55
N LYS A 431 61.97 2.12 -1.75
CA LYS A 431 61.26 0.87 -2.00
C LYS A 431 60.46 0.48 -0.77
N SER A 432 59.20 0.12 -0.96
CA SER A 432 58.29 -0.29 0.11
C SER A 432 57.62 -1.61 -0.28
N ILE A 433 57.62 -2.58 0.63
CA ILE A 433 56.95 -3.87 0.42
C ILE A 433 55.49 -3.71 0.83
N GLY A 434 54.58 -4.06 -0.08
CA GLY A 434 53.16 -4.05 0.18
C GLY A 434 52.78 -5.19 1.12
N THR A 435 52.15 -4.85 2.25
CA THR A 435 51.51 -5.86 3.11
C THR A 435 50.12 -6.17 2.57
N LYS A 436 49.73 -7.44 2.58
CA LYS A 436 48.48 -7.91 1.99
C LYS A 436 47.39 -8.08 3.07
N ALA A 437 46.21 -7.52 2.83
CA ALA A 437 44.96 -7.95 3.46
C ALA A 437 43.93 -8.22 2.36
N ASN A 438 43.61 -9.51 2.13
CA ASN A 438 42.78 -9.95 1.00
C ASN A 438 43.33 -9.46 -0.36
N ASN A 439 42.57 -8.65 -1.09
CA ASN A 439 42.93 -8.08 -2.40
C ASN A 439 43.61 -6.71 -2.31
N THR A 440 43.71 -6.20 -1.10
CA THR A 440 44.17 -4.86 -0.81
C THR A 440 45.60 -4.92 -0.31
N TYR A 441 46.43 -4.04 -0.84
CA TYR A 441 47.83 -3.92 -0.47
C TYR A 441 48.10 -2.55 0.15
N TYR A 442 48.85 -2.57 1.24
CA TYR A 442 49.20 -1.42 2.06
C TYR A 442 50.68 -1.15 1.86
N PHE A 443 51.00 0.03 1.36
CA PHE A 443 52.37 0.45 1.13
C PHE A 443 52.69 1.65 2.00
N ASN A 444 53.78 1.56 2.76
CA ASN A 444 54.32 2.73 3.43
C ASN A 444 54.94 3.63 2.36
N ALA A 445 54.29 4.75 2.06
CA ALA A 445 54.86 5.80 1.24
C ALA A 445 55.84 6.62 2.09
N ILE A 446 56.85 7.23 1.45
CA ILE A 446 57.75 8.17 2.13
C ILE A 446 57.00 9.47 2.51
N PRO A 447 57.46 10.28 3.47
CA PRO A 447 56.81 11.55 3.77
C PRO A 447 56.87 12.50 2.57
N GLY A 448 55.80 13.26 2.32
CA GLY A 448 55.69 14.13 1.15
C GLY A 448 54.34 14.81 1.00
N THR A 449 54.16 15.55 -0.09
CA THR A 449 52.94 16.30 -0.44
C THR A 449 52.62 16.16 -1.94
N GLY A 450 51.43 16.59 -2.34
CA GLY A 450 51.04 16.71 -3.75
C GLY A 450 50.84 15.37 -4.45
N THR A 451 50.91 15.39 -5.77
CA THR A 451 50.80 14.19 -6.61
C THR A 451 52.18 13.63 -6.93
N LYS A 452 52.32 12.30 -6.93
CA LYS A 452 53.56 11.57 -7.22
C LYS A 452 53.31 10.42 -8.18
N GLN A 453 54.30 10.13 -9.01
CA GLN A 453 54.34 8.90 -9.80
C GLN A 453 55.11 7.82 -9.05
N ALA A 454 54.63 6.59 -9.15
CA ALA A 454 55.26 5.41 -8.58
C ALA A 454 55.15 4.22 -9.53
N THR A 455 55.94 3.19 -9.27
CA THR A 455 55.84 1.91 -9.97
C THR A 455 55.59 0.81 -8.96
N ILE A 456 54.50 0.05 -9.16
CA ILE A 456 54.24 -1.17 -8.41
C ILE A 456 54.74 -2.35 -9.23
N THR A 457 55.71 -3.08 -8.68
CA THR A 457 56.20 -4.34 -9.25
C THR A 457 55.52 -5.51 -8.56
N PHE A 458 54.83 -6.37 -9.31
CA PHE A 458 54.25 -7.62 -8.80
C PHE A 458 54.32 -8.71 -9.86
N ALA A 459 54.71 -9.93 -9.48
CA ALA A 459 54.83 -11.07 -10.38
C ALA A 459 55.63 -10.76 -11.67
N ASN A 460 56.77 -10.06 -11.53
CA ASN A 460 57.65 -9.60 -12.62
C ASN A 460 57.00 -8.62 -13.63
N LYS A 461 55.83 -8.06 -13.32
CA LYS A 461 55.21 -6.97 -14.08
C LYS A 461 55.33 -5.66 -13.31
N ASN A 462 55.55 -4.58 -14.05
CA ASN A 462 55.58 -3.22 -13.52
C ASN A 462 54.32 -2.48 -13.98
N VAL A 463 53.64 -1.81 -13.05
CA VAL A 463 52.56 -0.89 -13.36
C VAL A 463 52.92 0.48 -12.81
N THR A 464 52.96 1.48 -13.68
CA THR A 464 53.12 2.87 -13.28
C THR A 464 51.78 3.39 -12.79
N ILE A 465 51.77 4.02 -11.63
CA ILE A 465 50.61 4.66 -11.02
C ILE A 465 50.92 6.10 -10.69
N GLU A 466 49.89 6.93 -10.70
CA GLU A 466 49.93 8.28 -10.16
C GLU A 466 49.02 8.30 -8.92
N TYR A 467 49.56 8.75 -7.78
CA TYR A 467 48.81 8.89 -6.54
C TYR A 467 49.06 10.25 -5.91
N SER A 468 48.07 10.75 -5.17
CA SER A 468 48.20 11.97 -4.37
C SER A 468 48.28 11.65 -2.89
N TYR A 469 48.94 12.49 -2.09
CA TYR A 469 48.83 12.43 -0.64
C TYR A 469 47.43 12.84 -0.17
N ALA A 470 47.08 12.47 1.06
CA ALA A 470 45.79 12.80 1.64
C ALA A 470 45.59 14.32 1.72
N LYS A 471 44.34 14.76 1.52
CA LYS A 471 44.00 16.19 1.54
C LYS A 471 44.34 16.84 2.89
N PRO A 472 44.74 18.12 2.90
CA PRO A 472 44.86 18.91 4.14
C PRO A 472 43.53 18.92 4.89
N LYS A 473 43.56 18.71 6.21
CA LYS A 473 42.36 18.70 7.05
C LYS A 473 42.60 19.49 8.32
N VAL A 474 41.82 20.54 8.54
CA VAL A 474 41.81 21.29 9.80
C VAL A 474 40.91 20.58 10.82
N LEU A 475 41.41 20.41 12.04
CA LEU A 475 40.67 19.81 13.16
C LEU A 475 40.23 20.86 14.19
N LYS A 476 41.09 21.85 14.45
CA LYS A 476 40.81 22.97 15.35
C LYS A 476 41.66 24.18 14.98
N HIS A 477 41.30 25.35 15.47
CA HIS A 477 42.05 26.59 15.29
C HIS A 477 42.31 27.28 16.64
N ASN A 478 43.28 28.16 16.65
CA ASN A 478 43.54 29.12 17.73
C ASN A 478 43.85 30.48 17.11
N VAL A 479 43.54 31.55 17.82
CA VAL A 479 43.79 32.92 17.36
C VAL A 479 44.54 33.68 18.45
N GLU A 480 45.71 34.20 18.08
CA GLU A 480 46.50 35.13 18.89
C GLU A 480 46.15 36.55 18.46
N TYR A 481 45.38 37.23 19.32
CA TYR A 481 44.94 38.60 19.09
C TYR A 481 46.08 39.59 19.32
N ASN A 482 46.54 40.24 18.25
CA ASN A 482 47.63 41.21 18.28
C ASN A 482 47.19 42.45 17.49
N ASP A 483 47.37 43.64 18.06
CA ASP A 483 47.09 44.92 17.39
C ASP A 483 48.33 45.34 16.56
N PRO A 484 48.26 45.59 15.24
CA PRO A 484 47.07 45.59 14.36
C PRO A 484 46.85 44.32 13.53
N ILE A 485 47.74 43.32 13.64
CA ILE A 485 47.71 42.09 12.81
C ILE A 485 47.63 40.86 13.70
N ASN A 486 46.51 40.14 13.61
CA ASN A 486 46.27 38.94 14.37
C ASN A 486 46.95 37.73 13.73
N THR A 487 47.24 36.72 14.53
CA THR A 487 47.82 35.45 14.07
C THR A 487 46.81 34.33 14.25
N VAL A 488 46.57 33.55 13.19
CA VAL A 488 45.73 32.36 13.23
C VAL A 488 46.62 31.13 13.13
N ILE A 489 46.40 30.17 14.03
CA ILE A 489 47.10 28.88 14.07
C ILE A 489 46.08 27.77 13.83
N LEU A 490 46.29 26.97 12.80
CA LEU A 490 45.44 25.84 12.45
C LEU A 490 46.14 24.53 12.86
N TYR A 491 45.41 23.69 13.59
CA TYR A 491 45.84 22.36 13.95
C TYR A 491 45.03 21.33 13.16
N GLY A 492 45.73 20.39 12.55
CA GLY A 492 45.12 19.48 11.59
C GLY A 492 46.02 18.31 11.23
N ALA A 493 45.85 17.83 10.01
CA ALA A 493 46.65 16.78 9.41
C ALA A 493 46.92 17.09 7.94
N ASN A 494 47.96 16.46 7.40
CA ASN A 494 48.34 16.51 5.99
C ASN A 494 48.79 17.89 5.49
N PHE A 495 49.40 18.71 6.36
CA PHE A 495 49.92 20.03 5.99
C PHE A 495 51.30 19.99 5.32
N GLY A 496 52.04 18.89 5.48
CA GLY A 496 53.41 18.76 4.97
C GLY A 496 54.40 19.54 5.85
N THR A 497 55.58 19.84 5.32
CA THR A 497 56.65 20.53 6.07
C THR A 497 57.25 21.73 5.34
N ASN A 498 56.75 22.08 4.16
CA ASN A 498 57.32 23.10 3.31
C ASN A 498 56.31 24.25 3.07
N SER A 499 56.56 25.40 3.68
CA SER A 499 55.74 26.60 3.54
C SER A 499 55.61 27.09 2.10
N SER A 500 56.63 26.92 1.26
CA SER A 500 56.60 27.36 -0.15
C SER A 500 55.60 26.62 -1.02
N LEU A 501 55.05 25.50 -0.52
CA LEU A 501 54.01 24.71 -1.20
C LEU A 501 52.62 24.93 -0.59
N CYS A 502 52.50 25.80 0.42
CA CYS A 502 51.24 26.10 1.08
C CYS A 502 50.68 27.44 0.62
N ASN A 503 49.44 27.40 0.12
CA ASN A 503 48.64 28.59 -0.10
C ASN A 503 47.41 28.50 0.78
N ILE A 504 47.08 29.61 1.44
CA ILE A 504 45.88 29.71 2.27
C ILE A 504 45.09 30.95 1.88
N THR A 505 43.77 30.80 1.76
CA THR A 505 42.87 31.93 1.58
C THR A 505 41.98 32.08 2.80
N TYR A 506 41.82 33.32 3.23
CA TYR A 506 40.95 33.74 4.31
C TYR A 506 39.87 34.63 3.71
N ASN A 507 38.61 34.15 3.70
CA ASN A 507 37.49 34.80 3.02
C ASN A 507 37.78 35.15 1.54
N GLY A 508 38.51 34.26 0.85
CA GLY A 508 38.90 34.43 -0.55
C GLY A 508 40.13 35.31 -0.78
N ILE A 509 40.70 35.91 0.27
CA ILE A 509 41.93 36.71 0.19
C ILE A 509 43.13 35.82 0.53
N GLU A 510 44.11 35.78 -0.35
CA GLU A 510 45.34 35.02 -0.14
C GLU A 510 46.16 35.58 1.03
N LYS A 511 46.68 34.70 1.88
CA LYS A 511 47.55 35.04 3.00
C LYS A 511 48.85 34.25 2.93
N GLU A 512 49.90 34.83 3.50
CA GLU A 512 51.19 34.13 3.65
C GLU A 512 51.02 32.93 4.59
N CYS A 513 51.21 31.73 4.05
CA CYS A 513 51.12 30.49 4.80
C CYS A 513 52.49 30.10 5.35
N GLN A 514 52.56 29.89 6.67
CA GLN A 514 53.71 29.30 7.34
C GLN A 514 53.36 27.89 7.83
N VAL A 515 53.94 26.87 7.21
CA VAL A 515 53.83 25.47 7.67
C VAL A 515 54.86 25.26 8.78
N ILE A 516 54.41 24.79 9.94
CA ILE A 516 55.28 24.47 11.08
C ILE A 516 55.70 22.99 11.01
N ASP A 517 54.71 22.11 10.83
CA ASP A 517 54.87 20.68 10.69
C ASP A 517 53.65 20.07 9.96
N HIS A 518 53.60 18.74 9.85
CA HIS A 518 52.50 18.01 9.19
C HIS A 518 51.10 18.27 9.79
N TYR A 519 51.04 18.87 10.98
CA TYR A 519 49.83 19.08 11.77
C TYR A 519 49.55 20.54 12.13
N GLN A 520 50.47 21.46 11.84
CA GLN A 520 50.33 22.88 12.21
C GLN A 520 50.69 23.84 11.07
N ILE A 521 49.78 24.79 10.81
CA ILE A 521 49.97 25.95 9.93
C ILE A 521 49.68 27.23 10.70
N LYS A 522 50.40 28.30 10.40
CA LYS A 522 50.20 29.65 10.92
C LYS A 522 50.07 30.65 9.78
N PHE A 523 49.20 31.65 9.93
CA PHE A 523 49.09 32.78 9.00
C PHE A 523 48.61 34.03 9.73
N LYS A 524 48.71 35.19 9.07
CA LYS A 524 48.37 36.50 9.65
C LYS A 524 47.14 37.12 8.96
N VAL A 525 46.31 37.80 9.74
CA VAL A 525 45.09 38.49 9.26
C VAL A 525 44.92 39.85 9.92
N GLU A 526 44.52 40.86 9.15
CA GLU A 526 44.32 42.23 9.63
C GLU A 526 43.01 42.36 10.42
N SER A 527 41.95 41.72 9.95
CA SER A 527 40.65 41.63 10.64
C SER A 527 40.25 40.18 10.86
N ILE A 528 39.57 39.92 11.96
CA ILE A 528 39.01 38.60 12.28
C ILE A 528 37.49 38.74 12.34
N GLU A 529 36.79 37.99 11.50
CA GLU A 529 35.34 37.91 11.50
C GLU A 529 34.83 36.77 12.40
N ILE A 530 33.56 36.87 12.84
CA ILE A 530 32.91 35.87 13.71
C ILE A 530 32.92 34.47 13.07
N SER A 531 32.77 34.42 11.75
CA SER A 531 32.82 33.21 10.93
C SER A 531 33.61 33.52 9.66
N SER A 532 34.59 32.70 9.32
CA SER A 532 35.40 32.91 8.12
C SER A 532 35.71 31.61 7.40
N ASN A 533 35.62 31.66 6.08
CA ASN A 533 35.97 30.52 5.23
C ASN A 533 37.48 30.48 5.03
N ILE A 534 38.07 29.34 5.36
CA ILE A 534 39.48 29.05 5.13
C ILE A 534 39.56 27.93 4.09
N SER A 535 40.32 28.18 3.03
CA SER A 535 40.74 27.16 2.07
C SER A 535 42.25 27.01 2.12
N ILE A 536 42.72 25.77 2.24
CA ILE A 536 44.15 25.45 2.29
C ILE A 536 44.47 24.61 1.06
N THR A 537 45.50 25.00 0.34
CA THR A 537 46.07 24.23 -0.77
C THR A 537 47.50 23.86 -0.41
N ILE A 538 47.82 22.57 -0.38
CA ILE A 538 49.18 22.06 -0.16
C ILE A 538 49.64 21.33 -1.41
N ASP A 539 50.66 21.85 -2.09
CA ASP A 539 51.27 21.24 -3.28
C ASP A 539 50.22 20.86 -4.34
N GLY A 540 49.27 21.77 -4.58
CA GLY A 540 48.16 21.61 -5.52
C GLY A 540 46.93 20.86 -5.00
N ILE A 541 46.95 20.29 -3.78
CA ILE A 541 45.82 19.56 -3.20
C ILE A 541 45.02 20.48 -2.28
N ILE A 542 43.76 20.71 -2.63
CA ILE A 542 42.83 21.61 -1.91
C ILE A 542 42.15 20.84 -0.77
N SER A 543 42.07 21.47 0.40
CA SER A 543 41.33 20.98 1.57
C SER A 543 39.82 21.00 1.33
N ASP A 544 39.07 20.25 2.13
CA ASP A 544 37.62 20.50 2.21
C ASP A 544 37.37 21.87 2.89
N SER A 545 36.19 22.47 2.69
CA SER A 545 35.90 23.81 3.21
C SER A 545 35.90 23.83 4.73
N TYR A 546 36.74 24.67 5.34
CA TYR A 546 36.78 24.88 6.77
C TYR A 546 36.19 26.24 7.13
N ILE A 547 35.25 26.25 8.06
CA ILE A 547 34.69 27.48 8.62
C ILE A 547 35.32 27.67 10.00
N MET A 548 36.09 28.73 10.14
CA MET A 548 36.62 29.19 11.42
C MET A 548 35.54 30.00 12.14
N GLU A 549 35.09 29.54 13.30
CA GLU A 549 34.11 30.24 14.16
C GLU A 549 34.77 30.69 15.46
N LEU A 550 34.71 31.98 15.79
CA LEU A 550 35.42 32.54 16.95
C LEU A 550 34.74 32.28 18.31
N VAL A 551 33.40 32.39 18.38
CA VAL A 551 32.66 32.37 19.66
C VAL A 551 31.28 31.75 19.48
N LYS A 552 30.86 30.89 20.43
CA LYS A 552 29.49 30.34 20.49
C LYS A 552 28.80 30.74 21.79
N CYS A 553 27.80 31.62 21.69
CA CYS A 553 27.00 32.10 22.83
C CYS A 553 25.63 31.40 22.93
N LYS A 554 25.31 30.89 24.12
CA LYS A 554 24.02 30.26 24.46
C LYS A 554 23.38 30.97 25.66
N LEU A 555 22.05 31.08 25.65
CA LEU A 555 21.29 31.58 26.80
C LEU A 555 21.27 30.49 27.88
N ILE A 556 21.56 30.83 29.13
CA ILE A 556 21.68 29.83 30.21
C ILE A 556 20.30 29.40 30.73
N ASN A 557 19.29 30.27 30.68
CA ASN A 557 17.96 30.02 31.22
C ASN A 557 16.86 30.20 30.14
N GLU A 558 16.48 29.13 29.44
CA GLU A 558 15.25 29.08 28.62
C GLU A 558 13.99 28.74 29.44
N GLN A 559 14.12 28.49 30.75
CA GLN A 559 12.96 28.25 31.61
C GLN A 559 12.18 29.55 31.83
N LEU A 560 10.96 29.58 31.28
CA LEU A 560 9.83 30.46 31.61
C LEU A 560 10.18 31.55 32.63
N TYR A 561 10.56 32.73 32.13
CA TYR A 561 10.49 33.93 32.94
C TYR A 561 9.10 33.96 33.62
N PRO A 562 9.00 34.24 34.93
CA PRO A 562 7.71 34.35 35.61
C PRO A 562 6.82 35.26 34.77
N THR A 563 5.69 34.74 34.29
CA THR A 563 4.78 35.46 33.39
C THR A 563 4.12 36.66 34.06
N SER A 564 4.43 36.91 35.33
CA SER A 564 4.22 38.14 36.08
C SER A 564 5.50 38.51 36.81
N PHE A 565 6.12 39.64 36.46
CA PHE A 565 7.12 40.27 37.33
C PHE A 565 6.37 40.95 38.48
N GLY A 566 6.03 40.20 39.51
CA GLY A 566 5.63 40.78 40.79
C GLY A 566 6.83 41.58 41.33
N CYS A 567 6.58 42.82 41.78
CA CYS A 567 7.56 43.85 42.12
C CYS A 567 8.88 43.25 42.68
N LEU A 568 9.90 43.15 41.83
CA LEU A 568 11.22 42.63 42.21
C LEU A 568 12.06 43.76 42.83
N GLU A 569 12.93 43.41 43.78
CA GLU A 569 13.85 44.37 44.43
C GLU A 569 15.06 44.76 43.55
N SER A 570 15.26 44.16 42.36
CA SER A 570 16.44 44.39 41.50
C SER A 570 16.12 44.43 40.00
N GLU A 571 16.96 45.11 39.21
CA GLU A 571 16.89 45.15 37.75
C GLU A 571 16.94 43.71 37.15
N PRO A 572 16.11 43.40 36.14
CA PRO A 572 16.13 42.08 35.51
C PRO A 572 17.39 41.87 34.66
N VAL A 573 18.10 40.77 34.90
CA VAL A 573 19.37 40.43 34.25
C VAL A 573 19.24 39.16 33.41
N VAL A 574 19.80 39.15 32.20
CA VAL A 574 19.84 37.99 31.29
C VAL A 574 21.25 37.42 31.21
N ASN A 575 21.36 36.12 31.48
CA ASN A 575 22.66 35.44 31.53
C ASN A 575 22.93 34.58 30.28
N TYR A 576 24.10 34.79 29.67
CA TYR A 576 24.62 34.02 28.55
C TYR A 576 25.90 33.29 28.95
N TYR A 577 26.09 32.11 28.36
CA TYR A 577 27.35 31.38 28.36
C TYR A 577 27.96 31.46 26.96
N CYS A 578 29.13 32.07 26.83
CA CYS A 578 29.86 32.14 25.57
C CYS A 578 31.16 31.32 25.67
N ASP A 579 31.23 30.28 24.86
CA ASP A 579 32.43 29.47 24.73
C ASP A 579 33.50 30.24 23.96
N GLY A 580 34.75 30.24 24.47
CA GLY A 580 35.87 30.97 23.88
C GLY A 580 36.17 32.37 24.44
N LEU A 581 35.45 32.87 25.46
CA LEU A 581 35.74 34.21 26.01
C LEU A 581 37.04 34.30 26.83
N LYS A 582 37.53 33.17 27.36
CA LYS A 582 38.78 33.14 28.15
C LYS A 582 40.06 33.38 27.33
N THR A 583 40.01 33.33 26.00
CA THR A 583 41.18 33.56 25.13
C THR A 583 41.42 35.04 24.79
N TYR A 584 40.51 35.93 25.16
CA TYR A 584 40.71 37.37 24.99
C TYR A 584 41.61 37.91 26.12
N SER A 585 42.81 38.37 25.77
CA SER A 585 43.80 38.82 26.75
C SER A 585 43.35 40.10 27.48
N SER A 586 43.96 40.39 28.63
CA SER A 586 43.76 41.60 29.45
C SER A 586 44.12 42.93 28.76
N LYS A 587 44.53 42.91 27.49
CA LYS A 587 44.83 44.11 26.67
C LYS A 587 43.66 44.54 25.78
N THR A 588 42.56 43.78 25.75
CA THR A 588 41.37 44.06 24.96
C THR A 588 40.24 44.49 25.89
N ASP A 589 39.70 45.70 25.73
CA ASP A 589 38.51 46.15 26.46
C ASP A 589 37.31 45.24 26.09
N PRO A 590 36.77 44.44 27.02
CA PRO A 590 35.64 43.54 26.75
C PRO A 590 34.42 44.28 26.18
N ASN A 591 34.26 45.57 26.50
CA ASN A 591 33.16 46.41 26.03
C ASN A 591 33.31 46.84 24.56
N LYS A 592 34.52 46.80 23.99
CA LYS A 592 34.72 46.96 22.53
C LYS A 592 34.40 45.67 21.76
N LEU A 593 34.54 44.53 22.43
CA LEU A 593 34.40 43.19 21.86
C LEU A 593 32.99 42.63 21.95
N LEU A 594 32.21 43.03 22.95
CA LEU A 594 30.81 42.64 23.08
C LEU A 594 29.98 43.86 23.50
N SER A 595 28.94 44.16 22.75
CA SER A 595 27.91 45.12 23.15
C SER A 595 26.52 44.50 23.03
N ALA A 596 25.56 45.08 23.74
CA ALA A 596 24.19 44.60 23.80
C ALA A 596 23.26 45.81 23.74
N THR A 597 22.19 45.68 22.96
CA THR A 597 21.13 46.68 22.92
C THR A 597 19.79 46.06 23.24
N PHE A 598 19.02 46.73 24.08
CA PHE A 598 17.64 46.40 24.38
C PHE A 598 16.78 47.52 23.83
N LYS A 599 15.85 47.18 22.93
CA LYS A 599 15.00 48.20 22.28
C LYS A 599 15.78 49.30 21.55
N ASP A 600 16.94 48.91 21.02
CA ASP A 600 17.91 49.81 20.38
C ASP A 600 18.56 50.84 21.33
N GLU A 601 18.39 50.72 22.65
CA GLU A 601 19.16 51.45 23.67
C GLU A 601 20.31 50.58 24.21
N VAL A 602 21.44 51.22 24.57
CA VAL A 602 22.61 50.53 25.15
C VAL A 602 22.26 49.99 26.54
N THR A 603 22.53 48.70 26.75
CA THR A 603 22.37 48.04 28.05
C THR A 603 23.71 47.79 28.73
N MET A 604 23.74 47.81 30.07
CA MET A 604 24.93 47.44 30.83
C MET A 604 25.19 45.93 30.73
N ILE A 605 26.46 45.56 30.63
CA ILE A 605 26.91 44.17 30.50
C ILE A 605 28.02 43.92 31.54
N ASP A 606 27.84 42.88 32.34
CA ASP A 606 28.85 42.38 33.27
C ASP A 606 29.48 41.09 32.76
N PHE A 607 30.79 41.00 32.86
CA PHE A 607 31.58 39.84 32.44
C PHE A 607 32.10 39.07 33.65
N GLN A 608 31.79 37.77 33.72
CA GLN A 608 32.35 36.84 34.71
C GLN A 608 32.86 35.57 34.00
N GLY A 609 34.06 35.64 33.43
CA GLY A 609 34.65 34.54 32.66
C GLY A 609 33.86 34.26 31.38
N ASN A 610 33.34 33.04 31.21
CA ASN A 610 32.49 32.69 30.07
C ASN A 610 31.02 33.11 30.26
N ASN A 611 30.66 33.60 31.45
CA ASN A 611 29.30 34.07 31.76
C ASN A 611 29.20 35.57 31.51
N ILE A 612 28.18 35.98 30.77
CA ILE A 612 27.84 37.37 30.50
C ILE A 612 26.47 37.65 31.08
N SER A 613 26.33 38.75 31.81
CA SER A 613 25.08 39.18 32.42
C SER A 613 24.67 40.51 31.80
N VAL A 614 23.49 40.59 31.19
CA VAL A 614 22.99 41.80 30.51
C VAL A 614 21.80 42.36 31.28
N HIS A 615 21.93 43.60 31.76
CA HIS A 615 20.90 44.29 32.53
C HIS A 615 19.84 44.92 31.62
N ILE A 616 18.57 44.64 31.85
CA ILE A 616 17.46 45.13 31.02
C ILE A 616 16.79 46.35 31.66
N LYS A 617 16.73 47.45 30.90
CA LYS A 617 16.06 48.70 31.28
C LYS A 617 14.52 48.56 31.26
N GLU A 618 13.83 49.16 32.24
CA GLU A 618 12.36 49.05 32.40
C GLU A 618 11.56 49.79 31.31
N GLY A 619 10.33 49.33 30.99
CA GLY A 619 9.34 50.15 30.28
C GLY A 619 8.57 49.55 29.08
N VAL A 620 8.47 48.22 28.92
CA VAL A 620 7.75 47.64 27.77
C VAL A 620 7.20 46.23 28.00
N SER A 621 6.04 45.96 27.41
CA SER A 621 5.36 44.66 27.41
C SER A 621 6.03 43.60 26.51
N SER A 622 6.73 43.99 25.44
CA SER A 622 7.59 43.09 24.65
C SER A 622 8.77 43.83 23.99
N SER A 623 9.94 43.22 23.89
CA SER A 623 11.16 43.85 23.32
C SER A 623 12.22 42.83 22.88
N THR A 624 13.11 43.24 21.97
CA THR A 624 14.21 42.41 21.46
C THR A 624 15.56 42.84 22.05
N LEU A 625 16.31 41.89 22.59
CA LEU A 625 17.71 42.05 22.98
C LEU A 625 18.62 41.61 21.83
N LYS A 626 19.52 42.47 21.36
CA LYS A 626 20.51 42.17 20.31
C LYS A 626 21.91 42.14 20.93
N LEU A 627 22.70 41.12 20.63
CA LEU A 627 24.10 40.99 21.01
C LEU A 627 24.99 41.26 19.79
N PHE A 628 26.03 42.07 19.97
CA PHE A 628 27.02 42.41 18.96
C PHE A 628 28.40 42.00 19.44
N LEU A 629 29.17 41.33 18.58
CA LEU A 629 30.55 40.93 18.82
C LEU A 629 31.46 41.74 17.89
N ASN A 630 32.39 42.52 18.46
CA ASN A 630 33.30 43.44 17.76
C ASN A 630 32.56 44.41 16.82
N GLY A 631 31.39 44.92 17.25
CA GLY A 631 30.53 45.79 16.46
C GLY A 631 29.64 45.09 15.42
N ILE A 632 29.72 43.77 15.27
CA ILE A 632 28.95 42.98 14.30
C ILE A 632 27.81 42.24 14.99
N PHE A 633 26.60 42.26 14.41
CA PHE A 633 25.44 41.56 14.97
C PHE A 633 25.69 40.05 15.10
N SER A 634 25.48 39.49 16.30
CA SER A 634 25.68 38.08 16.60
C SER A 634 24.36 37.33 16.72
N LYS A 635 23.44 37.79 17.58
CA LYS A 635 22.18 37.09 17.88
C LYS A 635 21.13 38.06 18.44
N SER A 636 19.84 37.74 18.27
CA SER A 636 18.72 38.43 18.93
C SER A 636 17.78 37.46 19.68
N ASN A 637 17.18 37.93 20.77
CA ASN A 637 16.19 37.19 21.56
C ASN A 637 14.98 38.10 21.92
N GLN A 638 13.76 37.55 21.92
CA GLN A 638 12.51 38.25 22.29
C GLN A 638 12.19 38.07 23.78
N ILE A 639 11.70 39.13 24.44
CA ILE A 639 11.37 39.17 25.88
C ILE A 639 9.97 39.77 26.06
N ASN A 640 9.04 39.09 26.77
CA ASN A 640 7.61 39.47 26.95
C ASN A 640 7.18 39.61 28.45
N ARG A 641 6.26 40.53 28.81
CA ARG A 641 5.67 40.80 30.17
C ARG A 641 4.10 40.92 30.13
N LYS A 642 3.34 40.55 31.19
CA LYS A 642 1.84 40.71 31.33
C LYS A 642 1.40 41.57 32.56
N GLU A 643 0.21 42.20 32.52
CA GLU A 643 -0.31 43.33 33.36
C GLU A 643 -1.28 42.99 34.56
N SER A 644 -1.47 43.97 35.49
CA SER A 644 -2.20 44.14 36.81
C SER A 644 -3.05 43.02 37.48
N ILE A 645 -3.02 42.93 38.83
CA ILE A 645 -3.63 41.86 39.66
C ILE A 645 -4.38 42.40 40.92
N VAL A 646 -5.61 41.93 41.18
CA VAL A 646 -6.37 42.08 42.46
C VAL A 646 -6.09 40.87 43.35
N TYR A 647 -5.84 41.05 44.65
CA TYR A 647 -5.55 39.91 45.54
C TYR A 647 -6.28 39.89 46.90
N ASN A 648 -6.96 40.96 47.34
CA ASN A 648 -7.76 40.90 48.58
C ASN A 648 -8.97 41.87 48.59
N SER A 649 -10.07 41.51 49.26
CA SER A 649 -11.22 42.40 49.49
C SER A 649 -11.98 42.06 50.79
N LYS A 650 -12.58 43.08 51.43
CA LYS A 650 -13.31 42.99 52.71
C LYS A 650 -14.62 43.79 52.70
N ILE A 651 -15.64 43.33 53.44
CA ILE A 651 -16.92 44.03 53.63
C ILE A 651 -17.27 44.11 55.11
N GLN A 652 -17.81 45.25 55.55
CA GLN A 652 -18.27 45.44 56.92
C GLN A 652 -19.63 46.16 56.94
N TYR A 653 -20.57 45.71 57.76
CA TYR A 653 -21.85 46.42 58.00
C TYR A 653 -21.80 47.17 59.33
N ASP A 654 -22.10 48.48 59.28
CA ASP A 654 -22.23 49.35 60.44
C ASP A 654 -23.73 49.58 60.75
N GLU A 655 -24.20 48.92 61.81
CA GLU A 655 -25.60 48.96 62.23
C GLU A 655 -26.01 50.33 62.80
N GLN A 656 -25.08 51.09 63.39
CA GLN A 656 -25.38 52.40 63.97
C GLN A 656 -25.64 53.47 62.90
N GLN A 657 -24.94 53.38 61.76
CA GLN A 657 -25.09 54.32 60.64
C GLN A 657 -25.96 53.80 59.49
N ASN A 658 -26.33 52.52 59.52
CA ASN A 658 -27.08 51.83 58.47
C ASN A 658 -26.36 51.83 57.10
N LEU A 659 -25.04 51.62 57.12
CA LEU A 659 -24.14 51.64 55.96
C LEU A 659 -23.38 50.31 55.81
N ILE A 660 -23.04 49.93 54.57
CA ILE A 660 -22.09 48.87 54.24
C ILE A 660 -20.81 49.51 53.70
N ASN A 661 -19.65 49.16 54.28
CA ASN A 661 -18.33 49.57 53.82
C ASN A 661 -17.66 48.40 53.06
N LEU A 662 -17.08 48.70 51.90
CA LEU A 662 -16.37 47.76 51.03
C LEU A 662 -14.92 48.22 50.86
N ASP A 663 -13.93 47.38 51.18
CA ASP A 663 -12.51 47.64 50.94
C ASP A 663 -11.96 46.65 49.90
N ILE A 664 -11.32 47.15 48.83
CA ILE A 664 -10.70 46.34 47.78
C ILE A 664 -9.22 46.69 47.71
N THR A 665 -8.33 45.70 47.81
CA THR A 665 -6.87 45.88 47.76
C THR A 665 -6.24 45.16 46.58
N GLY A 666 -5.37 45.87 45.85
CA GLY A 666 -4.56 45.30 44.78
C GLY A 666 -3.40 46.20 44.39
N PHE A 667 -2.72 45.85 43.30
CA PHE A 667 -1.55 46.60 42.82
C PHE A 667 -1.89 47.38 41.54
N ASN A 668 -1.52 48.66 41.51
CA ASN A 668 -1.55 49.53 40.33
C ASN A 668 -2.94 49.63 39.68
N PHE A 669 -3.98 49.99 40.44
CA PHE A 669 -5.35 50.15 39.95
C PHE A 669 -5.54 51.42 39.12
N GLY A 670 -4.89 52.53 39.48
CA GLY A 670 -5.02 53.83 38.80
C GLY A 670 -6.43 54.45 38.85
N GLU A 671 -6.56 55.72 38.46
CA GLU A 671 -7.86 56.42 38.31
C GLU A 671 -8.21 56.64 36.82
N PRO A 672 -9.50 56.61 36.40
CA PRO A 672 -10.73 56.50 37.21
C PRO A 672 -11.24 55.05 37.34
N TYR A 673 -11.80 54.74 38.50
CA TYR A 673 -12.53 53.50 38.77
C TYR A 673 -14.04 53.79 38.87
N ASP A 674 -14.87 52.92 38.29
CA ASP A 674 -16.33 53.01 38.40
C ASP A 674 -16.88 51.69 38.95
N ILE A 675 -17.65 51.76 40.04
CA ILE A 675 -18.25 50.59 40.69
C ILE A 675 -19.75 50.59 40.40
N GLY A 676 -20.17 49.67 39.53
CA GLY A 676 -21.58 49.40 39.26
C GLY A 676 -22.15 48.41 40.27
N LEU A 677 -23.27 48.77 40.91
CA LEU A 677 -24.03 47.88 41.78
C LEU A 677 -25.37 47.51 41.14
N PRO A 678 -25.72 46.22 41.05
CA PRO A 678 -26.99 45.77 40.51
C PRO A 678 -28.14 45.93 41.53
N THR A 679 -29.38 46.00 41.03
CA THR A 679 -30.61 45.99 41.82
C THR A 679 -30.84 44.60 42.40
N VAL A 680 -30.88 44.46 43.74
CA VAL A 680 -31.13 43.16 44.40
C VAL A 680 -32.43 43.29 45.22
N TYR A 681 -33.33 42.31 45.11
CA TYR A 681 -34.66 42.28 45.76
C TYR A 681 -35.55 43.53 45.51
N ASN A 682 -35.57 44.07 44.28
CA ASN A 682 -36.34 45.26 43.90
C ASN A 682 -36.00 46.55 44.70
N THR A 683 -34.83 46.59 45.32
CA THR A 683 -34.32 47.79 46.01
C THR A 683 -32.99 48.23 45.40
N ASN A 684 -32.88 49.53 45.07
CA ASN A 684 -31.64 50.14 44.59
C ASN A 684 -30.79 50.62 45.77
N PHE A 685 -29.54 50.15 45.86
CA PHE A 685 -28.56 50.69 46.79
C PHE A 685 -28.01 52.01 46.25
N ALA A 686 -28.11 53.09 47.02
CA ALA A 686 -27.51 54.36 46.65
C ALA A 686 -26.02 54.35 47.08
N ASN A 687 -25.12 54.47 46.11
CA ASN A 687 -23.69 54.60 46.37
C ASN A 687 -23.43 56.01 46.92
N LYS A 688 -22.94 56.10 48.16
CA LYS A 688 -22.84 57.40 48.85
C LYS A 688 -21.42 57.95 48.93
N ASN A 689 -20.39 57.20 48.54
CA ASN A 689 -19.04 57.67 48.12
C ASN A 689 -18.09 56.45 48.00
N CYS A 690 -17.45 56.29 46.84
CA CYS A 690 -16.28 55.42 46.67
C CYS A 690 -15.03 56.31 46.59
N SER A 691 -14.01 56.02 47.40
CA SER A 691 -12.76 56.77 47.40
C SER A 691 -11.57 55.84 47.60
N MET A 692 -10.48 56.10 46.87
CA MET A 692 -9.20 55.45 47.10
C MET A 692 -8.62 55.97 48.41
N LEU A 693 -8.62 55.12 49.42
CA LEU A 693 -8.26 55.47 50.79
C LEU A 693 -6.75 55.38 51.02
N TYR A 694 -6.05 54.61 50.19
CA TYR A 694 -4.61 54.48 50.24
C TYR A 694 -4.03 54.25 48.84
N HIS A 695 -3.09 55.11 48.44
CA HIS A 695 -2.19 54.93 47.30
C HIS A 695 -0.77 54.95 47.87
N GLY A 696 -0.31 53.78 48.32
CA GLY A 696 0.94 53.67 49.07
C GLY A 696 2.08 53.14 48.24
N THR A 697 3.10 53.97 48.01
CA THR A 697 4.43 53.56 47.59
C THR A 697 5.27 53.09 48.78
N LYS A 698 4.72 52.20 49.61
CA LYS A 698 5.53 51.60 50.69
C LYS A 698 6.34 50.46 50.09
N TYR A 699 7.63 50.75 49.87
CA TYR A 699 8.75 49.85 49.58
C TYR A 699 9.23 49.67 48.13
N ASN A 700 8.60 50.26 47.12
CA ASN A 700 9.24 50.34 45.80
C ASN A 700 8.67 51.50 44.97
N LYS A 701 9.53 52.27 44.28
CA LYS A 701 9.14 53.52 43.59
C LYS A 701 8.13 53.34 42.44
N ASN A 702 7.85 52.11 42.01
CA ASN A 702 7.08 51.82 40.79
C ASN A 702 5.91 50.83 40.96
N CYS A 703 5.48 50.52 42.20
CA CYS A 703 4.24 49.79 42.45
C CYS A 703 3.44 50.48 43.56
N THR A 704 2.14 50.74 43.35
CA THR A 704 1.27 51.30 44.38
C THR A 704 0.30 50.24 44.88
N ILE A 705 0.29 50.02 46.19
CA ILE A 705 -0.80 49.28 46.83
C ILE A 705 -1.97 50.25 46.89
N ASP A 706 -3.01 49.93 46.13
CA ASP A 706 -4.20 50.74 46.04
C ASP A 706 -5.30 50.07 46.85
N ILE A 707 -5.88 50.83 47.78
CA ILE A 707 -7.05 50.42 48.56
C ILE A 707 -8.22 51.31 48.16
N ILE A 708 -9.24 50.72 47.56
CA ILE A 708 -10.49 51.41 47.22
C ILE A 708 -11.50 51.08 48.30
N THR A 709 -12.03 52.12 48.97
CA THR A 709 -13.09 51.98 49.98
C THR A 709 -14.38 52.60 49.47
N CYS A 710 -15.50 51.89 49.59
CA CYS A 710 -16.81 52.37 49.18
C CYS A 710 -17.84 52.25 50.29
N GLN A 711 -18.68 53.28 50.45
CA GLN A 711 -19.78 53.28 51.40
C GLN A 711 -21.14 53.22 50.70
N LEU A 712 -21.94 52.22 51.04
CA LEU A 712 -23.26 51.97 50.47
C LEU A 712 -24.34 52.17 51.53
N THR A 713 -25.40 52.90 51.20
CA THR A 713 -26.52 53.10 52.13
C THR A 713 -27.59 52.05 51.92
N LEU A 714 -28.03 51.41 53.01
CA LEU A 714 -29.17 50.49 52.96
C LEU A 714 -30.48 51.27 52.73
N PRO A 715 -31.35 50.84 51.80
CA PRO A 715 -32.64 51.49 51.60
C PRO A 715 -33.56 51.32 52.81
N HIS A 716 -34.43 52.30 53.08
CA HIS A 716 -35.26 52.35 54.30
C HIS A 716 -36.16 51.13 54.54
N ASN A 717 -36.50 50.40 53.48
CA ASN A 717 -37.42 49.26 53.53
C ASN A 717 -36.66 47.91 53.59
N PHE A 718 -35.33 47.95 53.70
CA PHE A 718 -34.50 46.76 53.75
C PHE A 718 -34.74 46.03 55.08
N ASN A 719 -35.20 44.78 55.00
CA ASN A 719 -35.46 43.96 56.19
C ASN A 719 -34.13 43.60 56.86
N LYS A 720 -33.81 44.29 57.96
CA LYS A 720 -32.53 44.15 58.68
C LYS A 720 -32.34 42.76 59.29
N ASP A 721 -33.43 42.04 59.55
CA ASP A 721 -33.38 40.70 60.14
C ASP A 721 -32.68 39.68 59.21
N LEU A 722 -32.62 39.94 57.89
CA LEU A 722 -31.86 39.13 56.93
C LEU A 722 -30.32 39.22 57.10
N ILE A 723 -29.81 40.26 57.75
CA ILE A 723 -28.38 40.42 58.06
C ILE A 723 -28.07 39.87 59.48
N LEU A 724 -29.08 39.76 60.35
CA LEU A 724 -28.94 39.52 61.79
C LEU A 724 -29.44 38.12 62.25
N GLU A 725 -29.83 37.22 61.35
CA GLU A 725 -30.20 35.84 61.72
C GLU A 725 -29.00 35.04 62.24
N ASP A 726 -28.75 35.16 63.54
CA ASP A 726 -27.72 34.47 64.32
C ASP A 726 -28.18 33.04 64.72
N LYS A 727 -28.56 32.21 63.74
CA LYS A 727 -28.83 30.77 63.97
C LYS A 727 -27.85 29.92 63.18
N GLU A 728 -27.08 29.09 63.90
CA GLU A 728 -26.01 28.20 63.40
C GLU A 728 -26.44 27.12 62.39
N SER A 729 -27.60 27.25 61.72
CA SER A 729 -28.10 26.28 60.75
C SER A 729 -28.87 26.86 59.54
N SER A 730 -28.89 28.18 59.29
CA SER A 730 -29.42 28.73 58.03
C SER A 730 -28.28 29.02 57.05
N ASN A 731 -28.27 28.30 55.92
CA ASN A 731 -27.29 28.43 54.83
C ASN A 731 -27.64 29.59 53.89
N THR A 732 -28.13 30.70 54.43
CA THR A 732 -28.54 31.89 53.66
C THR A 732 -27.39 32.87 53.59
N THR A 733 -26.46 32.63 52.67
CA THR A 733 -25.40 33.57 52.31
C THR A 733 -26.01 34.75 51.57
N LEU A 734 -25.98 35.96 52.15
CA LEU A 734 -26.33 37.15 51.38
C LEU A 734 -25.19 37.40 50.37
N THR A 735 -25.51 37.24 49.08
CA THR A 735 -24.59 37.49 47.97
C THR A 735 -24.93 38.80 47.27
N ILE A 736 -24.00 39.76 47.24
CA ILE A 736 -24.16 41.02 46.51
C ILE A 736 -23.16 41.06 45.33
N PRO A 737 -23.59 40.83 44.08
CA PRO A 737 -22.71 40.97 42.93
C PRO A 737 -22.32 42.42 42.68
N PHE A 738 -21.13 42.68 42.15
CA PHE A 738 -20.70 44.02 41.73
C PHE A 738 -19.78 43.96 40.50
N THR A 739 -19.71 45.07 39.79
CA THR A 739 -18.77 45.29 38.68
C THR A 739 -17.81 46.41 39.03
N LEU A 740 -16.51 46.15 38.87
CA LEU A 740 -15.45 47.15 39.02
C LEU A 740 -14.81 47.39 37.66
N LYS A 741 -14.96 48.60 37.13
CA LYS A 741 -14.30 49.02 35.89
C LYS A 741 -13.02 49.78 36.22
N LEU A 742 -11.88 49.27 35.74
CA LEU A 742 -10.55 49.87 35.89
C LEU A 742 -9.99 50.18 34.50
N GLY A 743 -10.11 51.44 34.07
CA GLY A 743 -9.79 51.83 32.69
C GLY A 743 -10.60 51.05 31.65
N ASN A 744 -9.91 50.32 30.76
CA ASN A 744 -10.54 49.49 29.72
C ASN A 744 -10.93 48.08 30.20
N ASN A 745 -10.55 47.69 31.41
CA ASN A 745 -10.83 46.37 31.95
C ASN A 745 -12.07 46.42 32.85
N THR A 746 -12.92 45.39 32.76
CA THR A 746 -14.11 45.24 33.63
C THR A 746 -13.98 43.93 34.41
N ILE A 747 -14.01 44.04 35.73
CA ILE A 747 -13.94 42.92 36.66
C ILE A 747 -15.35 42.67 37.18
N TYR A 748 -15.81 41.42 37.07
CA TYR A 748 -17.06 40.96 37.65
C TYR A 748 -16.74 40.17 38.91
N SER A 749 -17.37 40.50 40.04
CA SER A 749 -17.18 39.76 41.29
C SER A 749 -18.46 39.79 42.13
N SER A 750 -18.46 39.06 43.24
CA SER A 750 -19.58 39.05 44.17
C SER A 750 -19.10 38.96 45.60
N PHE A 751 -19.77 39.69 46.46
CA PHE A 751 -19.59 39.71 47.89
C PHE A 751 -20.42 38.62 48.54
N ASN A 752 -19.83 37.78 49.40
CA ASN A 752 -20.54 36.72 50.13
C ASN A 752 -20.32 36.89 51.63
N ASN A 753 -21.41 36.95 52.40
CA ASN A 753 -21.46 37.10 53.86
C ASN A 753 -20.90 38.41 54.44
N ILE A 754 -21.62 38.96 55.42
CA ILE A 754 -21.36 40.28 56.03
C ILE A 754 -20.72 40.08 57.41
N GLU A 755 -19.57 40.72 57.67
CA GLU A 755 -19.07 40.88 59.04
C GLU A 755 -19.92 41.94 59.78
N HIS A 756 -20.52 41.56 60.91
CA HIS A 756 -21.33 42.42 61.78
C HIS A 756 -20.49 43.04 62.90
N LEU A 757 -20.56 44.37 63.05
CA LEU A 757 -19.96 45.12 64.14
C LEU A 757 -21.04 45.56 65.14
N ALA A 758 -21.17 44.84 66.26
CA ALA A 758 -22.14 45.15 67.31
C ALA A 758 -21.80 46.45 68.07
N ALA A 759 -22.83 47.20 68.49
CA ALA A 759 -22.69 48.42 69.28
C ALA A 759 -21.86 48.17 70.57
N LYS A 760 -20.96 49.12 70.88
CA LYS A 760 -20.00 49.09 72.00
C LYS A 760 -20.65 48.78 73.36
N ASP A 761 -20.80 47.51 73.65
CA ASP A 761 -20.79 46.84 74.96
C ASP A 761 -21.54 45.52 74.83
N ASN A 762 -20.86 44.47 74.33
CA ASN A 762 -21.00 43.10 74.81
C ASN A 762 -20.06 42.14 74.06
N LYS A 763 -19.34 41.33 74.85
CA LYS A 763 -18.41 40.28 74.40
C LYS A 763 -19.16 39.18 73.64
N LYS A 764 -19.16 39.23 72.30
CA LYS A 764 -19.49 38.08 71.43
C LYS A 764 -18.46 37.96 70.30
N LYS A 765 -18.07 36.72 70.01
CA LYS A 765 -16.98 36.35 69.08
C LYS A 765 -17.35 36.72 67.63
N THR A 766 -16.45 37.40 66.92
CA THR A 766 -16.45 37.49 65.45
C THR A 766 -16.05 36.15 64.83
N LYS A 767 -16.89 35.57 63.94
CA LYS A 767 -16.53 34.44 63.07
C LYS A 767 -15.99 35.01 61.76
N THR A 768 -14.74 34.71 61.40
CA THR A 768 -14.16 35.03 60.08
C THR A 768 -14.63 34.00 59.04
N ILE A 769 -15.28 34.44 57.96
CA ILE A 769 -15.75 33.59 56.85
C ILE A 769 -15.17 34.11 55.53
N ALA A 770 -14.75 33.19 54.65
CA ALA A 770 -13.97 33.42 53.44
C ALA A 770 -14.77 34.02 52.26
N LEU A 771 -14.15 34.98 51.54
CA LEU A 771 -14.60 35.44 50.23
C LEU A 771 -14.02 34.56 49.11
N ALA A 772 -14.87 34.16 48.16
CA ALA A 772 -14.44 33.54 46.90
C ALA A 772 -14.72 34.53 45.75
N THR A 773 -13.68 34.91 45.01
CA THR A 773 -13.81 35.67 43.77
C THR A 773 -13.47 34.78 42.58
N THR A 774 -14.31 34.80 41.55
CA THR A 774 -14.08 34.08 40.29
C THR A 774 -13.70 35.09 39.23
N LEU A 775 -12.43 35.09 38.79
CA LEU A 775 -11.97 35.98 37.73
C LEU A 775 -12.26 35.36 36.34
N SER A 776 -12.41 36.21 35.31
CA SER A 776 -12.75 35.88 33.90
C SER A 776 -11.76 34.94 33.18
N ILE A 777 -10.78 34.41 33.89
CA ILE A 777 -9.74 33.46 33.45
C ILE A 777 -9.83 32.11 34.18
N GLY A 778 -10.98 31.80 34.83
CA GLY A 778 -11.28 30.45 35.33
C GLY A 778 -10.50 30.04 36.58
N LEU A 779 -9.95 30.99 37.33
CA LEU A 779 -9.26 30.76 38.61
C LEU A 779 -10.11 31.26 39.77
N THR A 780 -10.38 30.37 40.73
CA THR A 780 -11.03 30.69 42.00
C THR A 780 -9.93 30.75 43.07
N LEU A 781 -9.75 31.89 43.71
CA LEU A 781 -8.81 32.05 44.82
C LEU A 781 -9.57 31.92 46.16
N LEU A 782 -9.14 30.98 47.01
CA LEU A 782 -9.63 30.77 48.37
C LEU A 782 -8.56 31.27 49.35
N PHE A 783 -8.88 32.24 50.20
CA PHE A 783 -7.99 32.71 51.25
C PHE A 783 -8.61 32.48 52.64
N ALA A 784 -7.90 31.71 53.48
CA ALA A 784 -8.20 31.52 54.89
C ALA A 784 -7.12 32.23 55.72
N GLY A 785 -7.48 33.29 56.44
CA GLY A 785 -6.60 33.96 57.39
C GLY A 785 -6.95 33.53 58.82
N SER A 786 -6.05 32.82 59.51
CA SER A 786 -6.16 32.58 60.95
C SER A 786 -5.38 33.65 61.71
N GLU A 787 -6.07 34.47 62.49
CA GLU A 787 -5.48 35.40 63.46
C GLU A 787 -5.26 34.64 64.78
N LYS A 788 -4.03 34.65 65.30
CA LYS A 788 -3.74 34.24 66.69
C LYS A 788 -4.08 35.40 67.62
N ILE A 789 -4.89 35.11 68.65
CA ILE A 789 -4.87 35.82 69.94
C ILE A 789 -3.78 35.15 70.79
#